data_AF-A0A7V8XHT4-F1
#
_entry.id   AF-A0A7V8XHT4-F1
#
_cell.length_a   1.000
_cell.length_b   1.000
_cell.length_c   1.000
_cell.angle_alpha   90.00
_cell.angle_beta   90.00
_cell.angle_gamma   90.00
#
_symmetry.space_group_name_H-M   'P 1'
#
loop_
_entity.id
_entity.type
_entity.pdbx_description
1 polymer ?
#
loop_
_entity_poly.entity_id
_entity_poly.type
_entity_poly.pdbx_seq_one_letter_code
_entity_poly.pdbx_strand_id
1 'polypeptide(L)'
;MVEPLGVGRVETRELEQEMRSSFLDYAMSVIVSRALPDVRDGLKPVHRRVLYGMHEAGMQPNRPYKKCAKIVGDVMGTYHPHGDQSIYDTLVRMAQSFSLRYPLVDGQGNFGNLDDDPAAAMRYCATGGTRVRTSSGTLRLDEIHSRLEPESEREIELEVLDRLGRPVRASRVFHSGEHPTLTVRTREGFELTGTENHPVLCLVDLAGVPLLLWKLLEEVRPGDRVALARARCPVELGFDDREREEAILLGAFVSEGFANERRAGFSNVDEDYFGVVLGAYDVVVGGGRYVSERTIRSGSRIHELDVQDMRAFAQSPLGCLTGARSASKRVPDRVWHASAAYKRAFLQALFEGDGSSSRLPRSTIQISYSTYSPELARDVQQLLLELGVVSRLCRYEKGETKVVITNRRDARLFARNVGFLGAKQRKLDRELAQIPRESRALSHDHVPFVADYIRSESSDPWLHRHNIDRVERWERGGTAILDRVTSDEAKAVVEPLVTGDYYYAEVASVEDAGVQAVYSLRVDTDDHSFLTDGFVSHNTECRLSRIATEMLREIHSDTVDFKPNYDESTREPEVLPARFPNLLVNGSSGIAVGMATNMPPHRLDEAIAAVVELIDRPEANVDDLMRHVTGPDFPTGAIVVGRGGIRDAYRTGRGRIVMRARAHIEEQRGGKTAIIVTELPYGVKKGGDSGVITKIAELYKEKVLTEISAVEDYSDKSGMRIQIDLKREAIPQVVLNKLYKHTSLQTTFGYNAVALVDGVPRTLSLLELVTHYLD
;
A
#
# COMPACT_ATOMS: atom_id res chain seq x y z
N MET A 1 -30.99 -36.26 43.67
CA MET A 1 -31.60 -37.17 42.69
C MET A 1 -31.49 -36.48 41.35
N VAL A 2 -30.53 -36.91 40.53
CA VAL A 2 -30.30 -36.39 39.17
C VAL A 2 -31.12 -37.29 38.25
N GLU A 3 -32.05 -36.73 37.49
CA GLU A 3 -32.80 -37.46 36.47
C GLU A 3 -31.82 -38.07 35.45
N PRO A 4 -31.95 -39.36 35.09
CA PRO A 4 -31.12 -39.94 34.04
C PRO A 4 -31.48 -39.27 32.71
N LEU A 5 -30.46 -38.77 32.00
CA LEU A 5 -30.55 -38.37 30.60
C LEU A 5 -31.31 -39.45 29.83
N GLY A 6 -32.48 -39.08 29.27
CA GLY A 6 -33.36 -39.99 28.57
C GLY A 6 -32.64 -40.74 27.43
N VAL A 7 -33.08 -41.96 27.18
CA VAL A 7 -32.62 -42.80 26.07
C VAL A 7 -32.74 -42.01 24.78
N GLY A 8 -31.62 -41.55 24.23
CA GLY A 8 -31.58 -40.90 22.92
C GLY A 8 -32.26 -41.79 21.89
N ARG A 9 -33.05 -41.18 21.00
CA ARG A 9 -33.79 -41.90 19.97
C ARG A 9 -32.80 -42.49 18.96
N VAL A 10 -32.52 -43.78 19.07
CA VAL A 10 -31.69 -44.51 18.10
C VAL A 10 -32.58 -44.89 16.92
N GLU A 11 -32.37 -44.25 15.77
CA GLU A 11 -33.08 -44.55 14.52
C GLU A 11 -32.16 -45.34 13.59
N THR A 12 -32.63 -46.49 13.09
CA THR A 12 -31.95 -47.21 12.01
C THR A 12 -32.26 -46.52 10.69
N ARG A 13 -31.23 -46.07 9.97
CA ARG A 13 -31.35 -45.40 8.67
C ARG A 13 -30.40 -46.00 7.66
N GLU A 14 -30.83 -46.04 6.40
CA GLU A 14 -29.98 -46.38 5.27
C GLU A 14 -28.89 -45.31 5.08
N LEU A 15 -27.63 -45.71 4.94
CA LEU A 15 -26.49 -44.78 4.86
C LEU A 15 -26.66 -43.79 3.70
N GLU A 16 -27.16 -44.24 2.55
CA GLU A 16 -27.39 -43.38 1.38
C GLU A 16 -28.46 -42.31 1.66
N GLN A 17 -29.54 -42.69 2.36
CA GLN A 17 -30.59 -41.75 2.74
C GLN A 17 -30.09 -40.73 3.76
N GLU A 18 -29.33 -41.18 4.76
CA GLU A 18 -28.78 -40.30 5.79
C GLU A 18 -27.70 -39.36 5.23
N MET A 19 -26.83 -39.84 4.35
CA MET A 19 -25.86 -38.98 3.64
C MET A 19 -26.57 -37.94 2.78
N ARG A 20 -27.66 -38.31 2.09
CA ARG A 20 -28.43 -37.38 1.27
C ARG A 20 -29.16 -36.34 2.12
N SER A 21 -29.82 -36.74 3.21
CA SER A 21 -30.50 -35.81 4.12
C SER A 21 -29.50 -34.88 4.80
N SER A 22 -28.43 -35.43 5.40
CA SER A 22 -27.38 -34.65 6.04
C SER A 22 -26.71 -33.68 5.05
N PHE A 23 -26.48 -34.10 3.79
CA PHE A 23 -25.97 -33.21 2.75
C PHE A 23 -26.96 -32.10 2.40
N LEU A 24 -28.25 -32.40 2.27
CA LEU A 24 -29.29 -31.40 1.98
C LEU A 24 -29.47 -30.42 3.14
N ASP A 25 -29.46 -30.90 4.38
CA ASP A 25 -29.58 -30.07 5.59
C ASP A 25 -28.34 -29.18 5.76
N TYR A 26 -27.14 -29.73 5.54
CA TYR A 26 -25.91 -28.96 5.50
C TYR A 26 -25.93 -27.92 4.36
N ALA A 27 -26.31 -28.31 3.15
CA ALA A 27 -26.42 -27.40 2.01
C ALA A 27 -27.41 -26.26 2.30
N MET A 28 -28.60 -26.58 2.81
CA MET A 28 -29.62 -25.60 3.17
C MET A 28 -29.14 -24.66 4.28
N SER A 29 -28.50 -25.19 5.34
CA SER A 29 -27.94 -24.35 6.40
C SER A 29 -26.86 -23.39 5.88
N VAL A 30 -25.98 -23.84 4.98
CA VAL A 30 -24.94 -23.00 4.35
C VAL A 30 -25.57 -21.97 3.40
N ILE A 31 -26.58 -22.35 2.62
CA ILE A 31 -27.30 -21.47 1.70
C ILE A 31 -27.93 -20.30 2.48
N VAL A 32 -28.71 -20.62 3.52
CA VAL A 32 -29.45 -19.64 4.33
C VAL A 32 -28.51 -18.77 5.17
N SER A 33 -27.43 -19.35 5.71
CA SER A 33 -26.54 -18.62 6.62
C SER A 33 -25.46 -17.77 5.93
N ARG A 34 -25.18 -17.96 4.63
CA ARG A 34 -24.01 -17.31 3.99
C ARG A 34 -24.22 -16.81 2.56
N ALA A 35 -25.03 -17.48 1.74
CA ALA A 35 -24.83 -17.40 0.30
C ALA A 35 -25.86 -16.53 -0.45
N LEU A 36 -27.13 -16.56 -0.04
CA LEU A 36 -28.23 -15.86 -0.72
C LEU A 36 -28.72 -14.64 0.06
N PRO A 37 -29.22 -13.60 -0.64
CA PRO A 37 -29.90 -12.49 -0.01
C PRO A 37 -31.31 -12.90 0.44
N ASP A 38 -31.83 -12.24 1.48
CA ASP A 38 -33.28 -12.29 1.78
C ASP A 38 -34.00 -11.25 0.91
N VAL A 39 -35.20 -11.59 0.45
CA VAL A 39 -35.98 -10.72 -0.43
C VAL A 39 -36.39 -9.40 0.24
N ARG A 40 -36.59 -9.40 1.57
CA ARG A 40 -37.11 -8.25 2.33
C ARG A 40 -36.15 -7.08 2.38
N ASP A 41 -34.85 -7.32 2.53
CA ASP A 41 -33.83 -6.27 2.59
C ASP A 41 -32.74 -6.37 1.51
N GLY A 42 -32.74 -7.46 0.73
CA GLY A 42 -31.77 -7.70 -0.33
C GLY A 42 -30.33 -7.95 0.13
N LEU A 43 -30.10 -8.14 1.42
CA LEU A 43 -28.78 -8.31 2.00
C LEU A 43 -28.49 -9.76 2.31
N LYS A 44 -27.20 -10.13 2.27
CA LYS A 44 -26.72 -11.39 2.84
C LYS A 44 -26.49 -11.22 4.33
N PRO A 45 -26.45 -12.30 5.13
CA PRO A 45 -26.20 -12.22 6.56
C PRO A 45 -24.96 -11.41 6.94
N VAL A 46 -23.83 -11.59 6.24
CA VAL A 46 -22.61 -10.81 6.50
C VAL A 46 -22.76 -9.31 6.20
N HIS A 47 -23.53 -8.93 5.18
CA HIS A 47 -23.79 -7.51 4.89
C HIS A 47 -24.59 -6.87 6.03
N ARG A 48 -25.63 -7.54 6.54
CA ARG A 48 -26.45 -7.05 7.67
C ARG A 48 -25.61 -6.82 8.91
N ARG A 49 -24.79 -7.82 9.27
CA ARG A 49 -23.91 -7.78 10.43
C ARG A 49 -22.93 -6.61 10.37
N VAL A 50 -22.34 -6.34 9.21
CA VAL A 50 -21.45 -5.19 9.01
C VAL A 50 -22.21 -3.87 9.19
N LEU A 51 -23.35 -3.69 8.51
CA LEU A 51 -24.12 -2.45 8.60
C LEU A 51 -24.67 -2.21 10.02
N TYR A 52 -25.18 -3.26 10.66
CA TYR A 52 -25.67 -3.20 12.04
C TYR A 52 -24.54 -2.92 13.03
N GLY A 53 -23.40 -3.61 12.92
CA GLY A 53 -22.23 -3.33 13.76
C GLY A 53 -21.71 -1.90 13.60
N MET A 54 -21.68 -1.37 12.38
CA MET A 54 -21.35 0.04 12.12
C MET A 54 -22.38 1.01 12.74
N HIS A 55 -23.66 0.66 12.72
CA HIS A 55 -24.73 1.43 13.34
C HIS A 55 -24.57 1.51 14.86
N GLU A 56 -24.39 0.37 15.52
CA GLU A 56 -24.22 0.24 16.97
C GLU A 56 -22.94 0.94 17.43
N ALA A 57 -21.87 0.91 16.63
CA ALA A 57 -20.64 1.65 16.88
C ALA A 57 -20.73 3.17 16.60
N GLY A 58 -21.92 3.67 16.25
CA GLY A 58 -22.23 5.08 16.06
C GLY A 58 -21.61 5.70 14.81
N MET A 59 -21.29 4.90 13.77
CA MET A 59 -20.55 5.34 12.58
C MET A 59 -21.45 5.99 11.54
N GLN A 60 -22.24 6.97 11.97
CA GLN A 60 -23.23 7.66 11.14
C GLN A 60 -22.57 8.51 10.04
N PRO A 61 -23.27 8.84 8.94
CA PRO A 61 -22.71 9.59 7.81
C PRO A 61 -22.23 11.00 8.17
N ASN A 62 -22.75 11.57 9.26
CA ASN A 62 -22.34 12.88 9.79
C ASN A 62 -21.23 12.80 10.84
N ARG A 63 -20.67 11.61 11.08
CA ARG A 63 -19.57 11.37 12.02
C ARG A 63 -18.24 11.22 11.27
N PRO A 64 -17.11 11.38 11.98
CA PRO A 64 -15.78 11.09 11.42
C PRO A 64 -15.66 9.63 10.96
N TYR A 65 -14.83 9.41 9.95
CA TYR A 65 -14.43 8.07 9.50
C TYR A 65 -13.69 7.33 10.62
N LYS A 66 -13.84 6.00 10.67
CA LYS A 66 -13.13 5.12 11.60
C LYS A 66 -12.34 4.07 10.82
N LYS A 67 -11.27 3.54 11.41
CA LYS A 67 -10.46 2.47 10.79
C LYS A 67 -11.33 1.24 10.48
N CYS A 68 -11.17 0.69 9.27
CA CYS A 68 -11.86 -0.53 8.86
C CYS A 68 -11.60 -1.70 9.84
N ALA A 69 -10.36 -1.78 10.35
CA ALA A 69 -9.92 -2.61 11.46
C ALA A 69 -10.90 -2.75 12.63
N LYS A 70 -11.44 -1.60 13.05
CA LYS A 70 -12.26 -1.48 14.25
C LYS A 70 -13.60 -2.13 13.98
N ILE A 71 -14.21 -1.81 12.84
CA ILE A 71 -15.49 -2.37 12.39
C ILE A 71 -15.37 -3.88 12.23
N VAL A 72 -14.32 -4.34 11.55
CA VAL A 72 -14.11 -5.78 11.36
C VAL A 72 -13.92 -6.49 12.70
N GLY A 73 -13.16 -5.90 13.63
CA GLY A 73 -12.98 -6.43 14.98
C GLY A 73 -14.28 -6.48 15.79
N ASP A 74 -15.05 -5.40 15.81
CA ASP A 74 -16.33 -5.31 16.52
C ASP A 74 -17.34 -6.32 15.94
N VAL A 75 -17.43 -6.42 14.61
CA VAL A 75 -18.34 -7.37 13.94
C VAL A 75 -17.91 -8.81 14.15
N MET A 76 -16.61 -9.11 14.09
CA MET A 76 -16.08 -10.45 14.33
C MET A 76 -16.30 -10.88 15.77
N GLY A 77 -15.99 -10.01 16.74
CA GLY A 77 -16.11 -10.31 18.16
C GLY A 77 -17.55 -10.43 18.67
N THR A 78 -18.54 -9.87 17.94
CA THR A 78 -19.92 -9.80 18.42
C THR A 78 -20.92 -10.51 17.50
N TYR A 79 -20.76 -10.48 16.18
CA TYR A 79 -21.81 -10.94 15.25
C TYR A 79 -21.36 -12.03 14.28
N HIS A 80 -20.06 -12.16 13.98
CA HIS A 80 -19.57 -13.01 12.90
C HIS A 80 -18.51 -14.02 13.37
N PRO A 81 -18.84 -15.32 13.48
CA PRO A 81 -17.96 -16.34 14.05
C PRO A 81 -16.87 -16.85 13.07
N HIS A 82 -16.63 -16.15 11.97
CA HIS A 82 -15.70 -16.57 10.91
C HIS A 82 -14.65 -15.48 10.66
N GLY A 83 -13.61 -15.83 9.91
CA GLY A 83 -12.43 -14.98 9.71
C GLY A 83 -12.74 -13.56 9.25
N ASP A 84 -11.94 -12.63 9.76
CA ASP A 84 -11.90 -11.20 9.44
C ASP A 84 -11.91 -10.89 7.94
N GLN A 85 -11.21 -11.68 7.13
CA GLN A 85 -11.14 -11.54 5.67
C GLN A 85 -12.54 -11.42 5.03
N SER A 86 -13.48 -12.28 5.45
CA SER A 86 -14.83 -12.32 4.87
C SER A 86 -15.66 -11.07 5.16
N ILE A 87 -15.44 -10.48 6.35
CA ILE A 87 -16.06 -9.25 6.81
C ILE A 87 -15.43 -8.07 6.07
N TYR A 88 -14.10 -8.09 5.92
CA TYR A 88 -13.38 -7.04 5.24
C TYR A 88 -13.70 -6.98 3.75
N ASP A 89 -13.68 -8.11 3.04
CA ASP A 89 -14.07 -8.19 1.62
C ASP A 89 -15.49 -7.68 1.39
N THR A 90 -16.39 -7.99 2.33
CA THR A 90 -17.78 -7.50 2.32
C THR A 90 -17.82 -5.98 2.48
N LEU A 91 -17.11 -5.44 3.47
CA LEU A 91 -17.03 -4.01 3.74
C LEU A 91 -16.44 -3.25 2.54
N VAL A 92 -15.37 -3.81 1.94
CA VAL A 92 -14.73 -3.27 0.75
C VAL A 92 -15.69 -3.19 -0.42
N ARG A 93 -16.39 -4.29 -0.74
CA ARG A 93 -17.38 -4.31 -1.83
C ARG A 93 -18.50 -3.32 -1.61
N MET A 94 -18.94 -3.12 -0.36
CA MET A 94 -19.98 -2.15 -0.03
C MET A 94 -19.54 -0.69 -0.17
N ALA A 95 -18.23 -0.43 -0.23
CA ALA A 95 -17.64 0.89 -0.45
C ALA A 95 -17.29 1.18 -1.92
N GLN A 96 -17.22 0.14 -2.77
CA GLN A 96 -16.83 0.26 -4.18
C GLN A 96 -17.99 0.76 -5.06
N SER A 97 -17.83 1.95 -5.65
CA SER A 97 -18.81 2.55 -6.57
C SER A 97 -18.97 1.83 -7.90
N PHE A 98 -17.99 1.01 -8.29
CA PHE A 98 -18.07 0.15 -9.49
C PHE A 98 -18.68 -1.22 -9.21
N SER A 99 -18.82 -1.60 -7.93
CA SER A 99 -19.44 -2.87 -7.50
C SER A 99 -20.90 -2.67 -7.09
N LEU A 100 -21.21 -1.61 -6.35
CA LEU A 100 -22.58 -1.24 -5.99
C LEU A 100 -22.97 0.09 -6.63
N ARG A 101 -24.18 0.17 -7.18
CA ARG A 101 -24.69 1.42 -7.74
C ARG A 101 -24.92 2.47 -6.66
N TYR A 102 -25.38 2.05 -5.49
CA TYR A 102 -25.58 2.88 -4.31
C TYR A 102 -24.78 2.27 -3.15
N PRO A 103 -23.50 2.66 -2.98
CA PRO A 103 -22.65 2.14 -1.92
C PRO A 103 -23.29 2.31 -0.54
N LEU A 104 -23.29 1.25 0.25
CA LEU A 104 -23.84 1.26 1.61
C LEU A 104 -22.78 1.70 2.63
N VAL A 105 -21.51 1.56 2.29
CA VAL A 105 -20.38 2.06 3.08
C VAL A 105 -19.76 3.25 2.35
N ASP A 106 -19.46 4.32 3.09
CA ASP A 106 -18.68 5.45 2.63
C ASP A 106 -17.22 5.21 3.05
N GLY A 107 -16.39 4.83 2.08
CA GLY A 107 -14.98 4.52 2.27
C GLY A 107 -14.08 5.73 2.03
N GLN A 108 -13.08 5.92 2.88
CA GLN A 108 -11.97 6.86 2.71
C GLN A 108 -10.63 6.10 2.64
N GLY A 109 -9.95 6.16 1.50
CA GLY A 109 -8.70 5.43 1.22
C GLY A 109 -8.85 4.47 0.04
N ASN A 110 -7.90 3.53 -0.12
CA ASN A 110 -7.93 2.58 -1.23
C ASN A 110 -8.83 1.36 -0.96
N PHE A 111 -10.01 1.35 -1.59
CA PHE A 111 -10.96 0.23 -1.61
C PHE A 111 -10.89 -0.60 -2.90
N GLY A 112 -9.80 -0.48 -3.67
CA GLY A 112 -9.57 -1.11 -4.96
C GLY A 112 -10.15 -0.34 -6.13
N ASN A 113 -9.80 -0.74 -7.35
CA ASN A 113 -10.26 -0.11 -8.60
C ASN A 113 -10.58 -1.13 -9.72
N LEU A 114 -10.98 -0.61 -10.90
CA LEU A 114 -11.26 -1.41 -12.11
C LEU A 114 -9.99 -1.90 -12.84
N ASP A 115 -8.82 -1.48 -12.38
CA ASP A 115 -7.47 -1.74 -12.92
C ASP A 115 -6.72 -2.87 -12.23
N ASP A 116 -7.44 -3.63 -11.40
CA ASP A 116 -6.91 -4.77 -10.63
C ASP A 116 -6.03 -4.38 -9.44
N ASP A 117 -6.04 -3.11 -9.02
CA ASP A 117 -5.48 -2.74 -7.72
C ASP A 117 -6.41 -3.25 -6.61
N PRO A 118 -5.96 -4.14 -5.71
CA PRO A 118 -6.78 -4.62 -4.61
C PRO A 118 -7.02 -3.51 -3.57
N ALA A 119 -8.05 -3.70 -2.75
CA ALA A 119 -8.23 -2.87 -1.57
C ALA A 119 -7.05 -3.04 -0.61
N ALA A 120 -6.61 -1.94 -0.02
CA ALA A 120 -5.60 -2.00 1.04
C ALA A 120 -6.19 -2.74 2.26
N ALA A 121 -5.42 -3.50 3.03
CA ALA A 121 -5.81 -4.18 4.27
C ALA A 121 -6.27 -3.22 5.40
N MET A 122 -6.85 -3.82 6.46
CA MET A 122 -7.69 -3.11 7.43
C MET A 122 -6.99 -2.53 8.66
N ARG A 123 -5.90 -3.15 9.16
CA ARG A 123 -5.07 -2.72 10.31
C ARG A 123 -3.63 -2.62 9.83
N TYR A 124 -2.96 -1.51 10.09
CA TYR A 124 -1.56 -1.34 9.70
C TYR A 124 -0.83 -0.61 10.80
N CYS A 125 0.07 -1.28 11.49
CA CYS A 125 0.80 -0.65 12.56
C CYS A 125 2.28 -1.08 12.55
N ALA A 126 3.17 -0.11 12.62
CA ALA A 126 4.59 -0.33 12.84
C ALA A 126 4.91 -0.18 14.33
N THR A 127 6.05 -0.70 14.78
CA THR A 127 6.42 -0.60 16.21
C THR A 127 6.75 0.84 16.58
N GLY A 128 6.67 1.16 17.88
CA GLY A 128 6.95 2.53 18.37
C GLY A 128 8.33 3.06 17.97
N GLY A 129 9.33 2.17 17.87
CA GLY A 129 10.68 2.51 17.44
C GLY A 129 10.83 2.91 15.97
N THR A 130 9.84 2.63 15.13
CA THR A 130 9.89 2.96 13.70
C THR A 130 9.92 4.46 13.48
N ARG A 131 10.86 4.90 12.64
CA ARG A 131 11.10 6.30 12.37
C ARG A 131 10.33 6.79 11.15
N VAL A 132 9.53 7.84 11.33
CA VAL A 132 8.77 8.52 10.29
C VAL A 132 9.54 9.76 9.83
N ARG A 133 9.69 9.92 8.52
CA ARG A 133 10.31 11.12 7.94
C ARG A 133 9.34 12.28 7.92
N THR A 134 9.79 13.42 8.43
CA THR A 134 9.07 14.69 8.41
C THR A 134 9.80 15.70 7.52
N SER A 135 9.21 16.86 7.28
CA SER A 135 9.89 17.93 6.56
C SER A 135 11.01 18.60 7.38
N SER A 136 10.94 18.52 8.71
CA SER A 136 11.88 19.17 9.63
C SER A 136 12.88 18.22 10.29
N GLY A 137 12.76 16.90 10.07
CA GLY A 137 13.58 15.90 10.72
C GLY A 137 13.00 14.48 10.58
N THR A 138 13.29 13.64 11.56
CA THR A 138 12.80 12.26 11.62
C THR A 138 12.42 11.95 13.06
N LEU A 139 11.18 11.48 13.27
CA LEU A 139 10.61 11.20 14.59
C LEU A 139 10.29 9.72 14.72
N ARG A 140 10.40 9.15 15.92
CA ARG A 140 9.83 7.82 16.18
C ARG A 140 8.32 7.91 16.35
N LEU A 141 7.59 6.86 15.97
CA LEU A 141 6.14 6.81 16.11
C LEU A 141 5.68 7.01 17.57
N ASP A 142 6.40 6.45 18.54
CA ASP A 142 6.11 6.61 19.97
C ASP A 142 6.51 7.99 20.54
N GLU A 143 7.31 8.77 19.82
CA GLU A 143 7.72 10.12 20.21
C GLU A 143 6.79 11.22 19.66
N ILE A 144 5.96 10.91 18.66
CA ILE A 144 5.10 11.91 17.99
C ILE A 144 4.17 12.62 18.98
N HIS A 145 3.75 11.92 20.03
CA HIS A 145 2.94 12.54 21.07
C HIS A 145 3.25 11.95 22.44
N SER A 146 3.61 12.80 23.40
CA SER A 146 4.14 12.43 24.72
C SER A 146 3.19 11.66 25.65
N ARG A 147 1.91 11.50 25.26
CA ARG A 147 0.85 10.82 26.03
C ARG A 147 -0.20 10.17 25.11
N LEU A 148 0.17 9.09 24.41
CA LEU A 148 -0.81 8.17 23.84
C LEU A 148 -0.94 6.96 24.76
N GLU A 149 -2.13 6.76 25.30
CA GLU A 149 -2.47 5.52 26.00
C GLU A 149 -2.66 4.38 24.99
N PRO A 150 -2.48 3.11 25.37
CA PRO A 150 -2.88 1.99 24.54
C PRO A 150 -4.33 2.09 24.08
N GLU A 151 -4.60 1.68 22.83
CA GLU A 151 -5.93 1.73 22.20
C GLU A 151 -6.51 3.15 22.12
N SER A 152 -5.67 4.15 21.83
CA SER A 152 -6.08 5.55 21.73
C SER A 152 -5.63 6.25 20.44
N GLU A 153 -6.31 7.35 20.12
CA GLU A 153 -5.97 8.23 19.02
C GLU A 153 -5.88 9.69 19.49
N ARG A 154 -5.03 10.47 18.82
CA ARG A 154 -4.89 11.91 19.03
C ARG A 154 -4.79 12.63 17.69
N GLU A 155 -5.37 13.82 17.65
CA GLU A 155 -5.16 14.75 16.54
C GLU A 155 -3.76 15.35 16.64
N ILE A 156 -3.11 15.47 15.50
CA ILE A 156 -1.78 16.05 15.36
C ILE A 156 -1.77 16.96 14.14
N GLU A 157 -0.81 17.86 14.11
CA GLU A 157 -0.51 18.68 12.93
C GLU A 157 0.97 18.51 12.63
N LEU A 158 1.29 17.39 11.98
CA LEU A 158 2.65 17.01 11.64
C LEU A 158 2.79 16.88 10.13
N GLU A 159 3.85 17.43 9.56
CA GLU A 159 4.14 17.26 8.14
C GLU A 159 5.08 16.07 7.93
N VAL A 160 4.59 15.01 7.29
CA VAL A 160 5.35 13.79 6.97
C VAL A 160 5.67 13.74 5.47
N LEU A 161 6.59 12.87 5.06
CA LEU A 161 6.88 12.67 3.64
C LEU A 161 6.08 11.50 3.06
N ASP A 162 5.40 11.72 1.94
CA ASP A 162 4.69 10.69 1.18
C ASP A 162 5.66 9.74 0.44
N ARG A 163 5.12 8.73 -0.27
CA ARG A 163 5.96 7.79 -1.04
C ARG A 163 6.87 8.44 -2.08
N LEU A 164 6.54 9.63 -2.57
CA LEU A 164 7.33 10.40 -3.54
C LEU A 164 8.26 11.41 -2.86
N GLY A 165 8.32 11.40 -1.52
CA GLY A 165 9.14 12.32 -0.73
C GLY A 165 8.56 13.74 -0.63
N ARG A 166 7.28 13.93 -0.95
CA ARG A 166 6.62 15.24 -0.88
C ARG A 166 6.07 15.47 0.53
N PRO A 167 6.16 16.69 1.08
CA PRO A 167 5.57 17.00 2.39
C PRO A 167 4.05 16.96 2.33
N VAL A 168 3.44 16.24 3.28
CA VAL A 168 2.00 15.99 3.37
C VAL A 168 1.55 16.01 4.83
N ARG A 169 0.31 16.42 5.07
CA ARG A 169 -0.21 16.55 6.44
C ARG A 169 -0.57 15.19 7.02
N ALA A 170 0.00 14.86 8.17
CA ALA A 170 -0.52 13.86 9.07
C ALA A 170 -1.48 14.52 10.08
N SER A 171 -2.73 14.09 10.09
CA SER A 171 -3.80 14.68 10.91
C SER A 171 -4.07 13.91 12.21
N ARG A 172 -3.67 12.64 12.30
CA ARG A 172 -3.84 11.81 13.52
C ARG A 172 -2.71 10.83 13.73
N VAL A 173 -2.46 10.49 14.98
CA VAL A 173 -1.63 9.36 15.41
C VAL A 173 -2.47 8.38 16.23
N PHE A 174 -2.21 7.09 16.06
CA PHE A 174 -2.90 6.01 16.73
C PHE A 174 -1.89 5.14 17.49
N HIS A 175 -2.24 4.73 18.70
CA HIS A 175 -1.56 3.69 19.46
C HIS A 175 -2.53 2.53 19.55
N SER A 176 -2.29 1.48 18.77
CA SER A 176 -3.24 0.38 18.61
C SER A 176 -3.09 -0.73 19.66
N GLY A 177 -2.24 -0.53 20.66
CA GLY A 177 -2.03 -1.50 21.73
C GLY A 177 -0.92 -2.49 21.37
N GLU A 178 -0.90 -3.65 22.01
CA GLU A 178 0.10 -4.69 21.80
C GLU A 178 -0.39 -5.74 20.80
N HIS A 179 0.40 -6.00 19.75
CA HIS A 179 0.06 -6.94 18.68
C HIS A 179 1.27 -7.82 18.32
N PRO A 180 1.07 -9.05 17.84
CA PRO A 180 2.13 -9.83 17.20
C PRO A 180 2.75 -9.07 16.03
N THR A 181 4.07 -9.15 15.89
CA THR A 181 4.83 -8.40 14.89
C THR A 181 5.83 -9.27 14.14
N LEU A 182 6.08 -8.90 12.89
CA LEU A 182 7.12 -9.46 12.04
C LEU A 182 8.18 -8.40 11.76
N THR A 183 9.45 -8.82 11.68
CA THR A 183 10.56 -8.01 11.18
C THR A 183 10.97 -8.48 9.79
N VAL A 184 10.85 -7.61 8.80
CA VAL A 184 11.41 -7.82 7.46
C VAL A 184 12.80 -7.21 7.42
N ARG A 185 13.80 -7.98 6.98
CA ARG A 185 15.19 -7.54 6.84
C ARG A 185 15.68 -7.72 5.41
N THR A 186 16.33 -6.70 4.86
CA THR A 186 16.93 -6.73 3.51
C THR A 186 18.37 -7.25 3.53
N ARG A 187 18.91 -7.65 2.38
CA ARG A 187 20.31 -8.12 2.24
C ARG A 187 21.34 -7.04 2.57
N GLU A 188 20.97 -5.77 2.45
CA GLU A 188 21.80 -4.63 2.83
C GLU A 188 21.79 -4.39 4.35
N GLY A 189 20.79 -4.89 5.08
CA GLY A 189 20.65 -4.72 6.53
C GLY A 189 19.57 -3.71 6.96
N PHE A 190 18.81 -3.13 6.02
CA PHE A 190 17.63 -2.33 6.36
C PHE A 190 16.53 -3.23 6.92
N GLU A 191 15.78 -2.76 7.89
CA GLU A 191 14.70 -3.52 8.53
C GLU A 191 13.50 -2.65 8.88
N LEU A 192 12.33 -3.29 8.91
CA LEU A 192 11.07 -2.72 9.36
C LEU A 192 10.35 -3.75 10.21
N THR A 193 9.81 -3.33 11.35
CA THR A 193 9.00 -4.17 12.23
C THR A 193 7.58 -3.63 12.32
N GLY A 194 6.59 -4.48 12.07
CA GLY A 194 5.17 -4.12 12.15
C GLY A 194 4.29 -5.34 12.28
N THR A 195 2.98 -5.13 12.35
CA THR A 195 1.99 -6.21 12.38
C THR A 195 2.03 -7.04 11.10
N GLU A 196 1.57 -8.29 11.15
CA GLU A 196 1.53 -9.21 10.01
C GLU A 196 0.89 -8.59 8.75
N ASN A 197 -0.16 -7.82 8.96
CA ASN A 197 -0.87 -7.10 7.91
C ASN A 197 -0.27 -5.74 7.53
N HIS A 198 0.83 -5.27 8.11
CA HIS A 198 1.45 -4.00 7.72
C HIS A 198 1.90 -4.04 6.25
N PRO A 199 1.57 -3.06 5.39
CA PRO A 199 1.83 -3.15 3.96
C PRO A 199 3.18 -2.51 3.65
N VAL A 200 3.95 -3.15 2.78
CA VAL A 200 5.16 -2.57 2.19
C VAL A 200 5.06 -2.59 0.68
N LEU A 201 5.59 -1.55 0.06
CA LEU A 201 5.60 -1.45 -1.40
C LEU A 201 6.69 -2.36 -1.96
N CYS A 202 6.30 -3.29 -2.82
CA CYS A 202 7.18 -4.28 -3.45
C CYS A 202 7.19 -4.10 -4.97
N LEU A 203 8.36 -4.25 -5.58
CA LEU A 203 8.48 -4.44 -7.01
C LEU A 203 8.32 -5.93 -7.33
N VAL A 204 7.29 -6.26 -8.08
CA VAL A 204 7.00 -7.64 -8.48
C VAL A 204 7.06 -7.77 -10.00
N ASP A 205 7.35 -8.98 -10.45
CA ASP A 205 7.14 -9.38 -11.83
C ASP A 205 5.76 -10.05 -11.93
N LEU A 206 4.81 -9.35 -12.56
CA LEU A 206 3.49 -9.90 -12.84
C LEU A 206 3.40 -10.23 -14.33
N ALA A 207 3.51 -11.53 -14.65
CA ALA A 207 3.44 -12.04 -16.01
C ALA A 207 4.45 -11.39 -17.01
N GLY A 208 5.63 -10.99 -16.54
CA GLY A 208 6.67 -10.31 -17.32
C GLY A 208 6.65 -8.80 -17.19
N VAL A 209 5.68 -8.22 -16.47
CA VAL A 209 5.53 -6.76 -16.28
C VAL A 209 6.01 -6.35 -14.88
N PRO A 210 7.00 -5.46 -14.76
CA PRO A 210 7.44 -4.92 -13.48
C PRO A 210 6.39 -3.96 -12.93
N LEU A 211 5.81 -4.26 -11.77
CA LEU A 211 4.81 -3.40 -11.12
C LEU A 211 5.12 -3.19 -9.65
N LEU A 212 4.79 -1.99 -9.16
CA LEU A 212 4.80 -1.69 -7.73
C LEU A 212 3.47 -2.17 -7.14
N LEU A 213 3.50 -3.23 -6.35
CA LEU A 213 2.34 -3.75 -5.64
C LEU A 213 2.56 -3.69 -4.13
N TRP A 214 1.49 -3.47 -3.39
CA TRP A 214 1.50 -3.58 -1.94
C TRP A 214 1.47 -5.06 -1.55
N LYS A 215 2.38 -5.46 -0.67
CA LYS A 215 2.35 -6.77 0.00
C LYS A 215 2.32 -6.57 1.50
N LEU A 216 1.57 -7.41 2.21
CA LEU A 216 1.58 -7.45 3.67
C LEU A 216 2.89 -8.06 4.17
N LEU A 217 3.37 -7.70 5.37
CA LEU A 217 4.60 -8.30 5.93
C LEU A 217 4.50 -9.83 5.99
N GLU A 218 3.32 -10.39 6.28
CA GLU A 218 3.07 -11.84 6.28
C GLU A 218 3.08 -12.50 4.90
N GLU A 219 3.01 -11.72 3.81
CA GLU A 219 3.09 -12.18 2.42
C GLU A 219 4.48 -12.02 1.82
N VAL A 220 5.31 -11.17 2.44
CA VAL A 220 6.70 -10.96 2.04
C VAL A 220 7.51 -12.22 2.31
N ARG A 221 8.31 -12.64 1.34
CA ARG A 221 9.19 -13.81 1.41
C ARG A 221 10.63 -13.42 1.10
N PRO A 222 11.63 -14.17 1.60
CA PRO A 222 13.01 -14.01 1.15
C PRO A 222 13.12 -14.08 -0.37
N GLY A 223 13.82 -13.12 -0.96
CA GLY A 223 13.95 -12.94 -2.41
C GLY A 223 13.04 -11.89 -3.02
N ASP A 224 11.95 -11.49 -2.34
CA ASP A 224 11.09 -10.39 -2.78
C ASP A 224 11.87 -9.06 -2.84
N ARG A 225 11.37 -8.10 -3.64
CA ARG A 225 11.99 -6.78 -3.82
C ARG A 225 11.15 -5.71 -3.15
N VAL A 226 11.59 -5.21 -2.00
CA VAL A 226 10.94 -4.10 -1.29
C VAL A 226 11.50 -2.76 -1.77
N ALA A 227 10.65 -1.75 -1.92
CA ALA A 227 11.03 -0.42 -2.32
C ALA A 227 11.48 0.40 -1.10
N LEU A 228 12.75 0.81 -1.08
CA LEU A 228 13.30 1.74 -0.10
C LEU A 228 13.42 3.13 -0.72
N ALA A 229 12.72 4.10 -0.14
CA ALA A 229 12.72 5.48 -0.59
C ALA A 229 14.08 6.15 -0.36
N ARG A 230 14.64 6.69 -1.45
CA ARG A 230 15.79 7.60 -1.44
C ARG A 230 15.24 9.00 -1.44
N ALA A 231 15.63 9.81 -0.45
CA ALA A 231 15.32 11.23 -0.58
C ALA A 231 16.30 11.89 -1.55
N ARG A 232 15.75 12.76 -2.39
CA ARG A 232 16.55 13.79 -3.03
C ARG A 232 16.96 14.78 -1.94
N CYS A 233 18.27 14.92 -1.72
CA CYS A 233 18.78 15.92 -0.79
C CYS A 233 18.31 17.31 -1.28
N PRO A 234 17.61 18.11 -0.46
CA PRO A 234 17.22 19.46 -0.83
C PRO A 234 18.46 20.25 -1.22
N VAL A 235 18.43 20.84 -2.41
CA VAL A 235 19.48 21.75 -2.88
C VAL A 235 19.27 23.06 -2.11
N GLU A 236 20.25 23.39 -1.25
CA GLU A 236 20.30 24.55 -0.37
C GLU A 236 19.43 24.45 0.90
N LEU A 237 20.11 24.28 2.03
CA LEU A 237 19.52 24.43 3.36
C LEU A 237 20.29 25.54 4.08
N GLY A 238 19.56 26.51 4.61
CA GLY A 238 20.11 27.50 5.53
C GLY A 238 20.81 26.80 6.69
N PHE A 239 21.99 27.30 7.02
CA PHE A 239 22.90 26.68 7.99
C PHE A 239 23.14 27.70 9.08
N ASP A 240 22.70 27.41 10.31
CA ASP A 240 23.17 28.18 11.46
C ASP A 240 24.60 27.72 11.79
N ASP A 241 25.51 28.68 11.91
CA ASP A 241 26.93 28.40 12.19
C ASP A 241 27.07 27.67 13.54
N ARG A 242 26.21 27.95 14.53
CA ARG A 242 26.26 27.24 15.81
C ARG A 242 25.76 25.80 15.69
N GLU A 243 24.67 25.56 14.95
CA GLU A 243 24.17 24.20 14.68
C GLU A 243 25.19 23.34 13.93
N ARG A 244 25.96 23.95 13.03
CA ARG A 244 27.10 23.29 12.37
C ARG A 244 28.13 22.80 13.37
N GLU A 245 28.59 23.70 14.24
CA GLU A 245 29.61 23.36 15.25
C GLU A 245 29.08 22.27 16.19
N GLU A 246 27.80 22.32 16.57
CA GLU A 246 27.15 21.29 17.37
C GLU A 246 27.17 19.92 16.66
N ALA A 247 26.76 19.88 15.39
CA ALA A 247 26.73 18.64 14.60
C ALA A 247 28.13 18.03 14.43
N ILE A 248 29.13 18.87 14.11
CA ILE A 248 30.54 18.44 13.99
C ILE A 248 31.03 17.86 15.31
N LEU A 249 30.76 18.56 16.42
CA LEU A 249 31.21 18.14 17.73
C LEU A 249 30.57 16.81 18.17
N LEU A 250 29.27 16.64 17.95
CA LEU A 250 28.59 15.37 18.19
C LEU A 250 29.18 14.24 17.34
N GLY A 251 29.39 14.47 16.04
CA GLY A 251 29.97 13.47 15.14
C GLY A 251 31.36 13.01 15.58
N ALA A 252 32.23 13.96 15.95
CA ALA A 252 33.58 13.71 16.43
C ALA A 252 33.61 12.92 17.75
N PHE A 253 32.73 13.27 18.70
CA PHE A 253 32.67 12.54 19.98
C PHE A 253 32.03 11.16 19.85
N VAL A 254 31.07 10.99 18.95
CA VAL A 254 30.49 9.68 18.66
C VAL A 254 31.53 8.75 18.01
N SER A 255 32.40 9.25 17.12
CA SER A 255 33.52 8.44 16.61
C SER A 255 34.59 8.19 17.68
N GLU A 256 35.41 9.20 17.97
CA GLU A 256 36.68 9.02 18.70
C GLU A 256 36.66 9.60 20.12
N GLY A 257 35.59 10.30 20.49
CA GLY A 257 35.43 10.83 21.84
C GLY A 257 35.07 9.78 22.89
N PHE A 258 35.40 10.10 24.13
CA PHE A 258 34.95 9.41 25.32
C PHE A 258 34.38 10.40 26.34
N ALA A 259 33.41 9.97 27.14
CA ALA A 259 32.85 10.75 28.24
C ALA A 259 32.40 9.85 29.38
N ASN A 260 32.80 10.20 30.61
CA ASN A 260 32.28 9.64 31.85
C ASN A 260 31.99 10.79 32.83
N GLU A 261 31.41 10.48 34.00
CA GLU A 261 30.98 11.48 34.98
C GLU A 261 32.07 12.45 35.45
N ARG A 262 33.35 12.07 35.33
CA ARG A 262 34.49 12.84 35.84
C ARG A 262 35.39 13.41 34.76
N ARG A 263 35.30 12.89 33.53
CA ARG A 263 36.25 13.20 32.47
C ARG A 263 35.66 12.92 31.10
N ALA A 264 35.92 13.82 30.16
CA ALA A 264 35.70 13.59 28.75
C ALA A 264 36.93 13.99 27.94
N GLY A 265 37.03 13.47 26.73
CA GLY A 265 38.13 13.82 25.86
C GLY A 265 37.93 13.34 24.44
N PHE A 266 38.76 13.89 23.56
CA PHE A 266 38.80 13.58 22.14
C PHE A 266 40.27 13.59 21.72
N SER A 267 40.66 12.67 20.85
CA SER A 267 42.02 12.64 20.33
C SER A 267 42.05 12.24 18.87
N ASN A 268 42.93 12.87 18.11
CA ASN A 268 43.10 12.58 16.70
C ASN A 268 44.54 12.88 16.24
N VAL A 269 44.98 12.21 15.19
CA VAL A 269 46.32 12.37 14.58
C VAL A 269 46.35 13.41 13.46
N ASP A 270 45.19 13.81 12.94
CA ASP A 270 45.02 14.90 11.98
C ASP A 270 44.83 16.22 12.74
N GLU A 271 45.85 17.09 12.65
CA GLU A 271 45.90 18.39 13.33
C GLU A 271 44.78 19.34 12.85
N ASP A 272 44.45 19.33 11.56
CA ASP A 272 43.42 20.20 10.99
C ASP A 272 42.04 19.79 11.53
N TYR A 273 41.75 18.48 11.53
CA TYR A 273 40.48 17.98 12.08
C TYR A 273 40.39 18.19 13.59
N PHE A 274 41.48 17.97 14.33
CA PHE A 274 41.53 18.27 15.75
C PHE A 274 41.24 19.76 16.02
N GLY A 275 41.81 20.67 15.23
CA GLY A 275 41.55 22.11 15.33
C GLY A 275 40.08 22.47 15.08
N VAL A 276 39.43 21.83 14.11
CA VAL A 276 37.99 22.00 13.85
C VAL A 276 37.16 21.55 15.05
N VAL A 277 37.42 20.37 15.61
CA VAL A 277 36.70 19.85 16.78
C VAL A 277 36.93 20.72 18.02
N LEU A 278 38.15 21.25 18.19
CA LEU A 278 38.49 22.15 19.28
C LEU A 278 37.72 23.47 19.20
N GLY A 279 37.63 24.06 18.00
CA GLY A 279 36.81 25.24 17.75
C GLY A 279 35.33 24.98 18.02
N ALA A 280 34.82 23.84 17.56
CA ALA A 280 33.45 23.43 17.82
C ALA A 280 33.15 23.28 19.33
N TYR A 281 34.10 22.70 20.08
CA TYR A 281 34.00 22.61 21.54
C TYR A 281 33.93 23.99 22.21
N ASP A 282 34.77 24.94 21.78
CA ASP A 282 34.78 26.30 22.33
C ASP A 282 33.46 27.03 22.11
N VAL A 283 32.83 26.83 20.95
CA VAL A 283 31.55 27.45 20.60
C VAL A 283 30.37 26.80 21.32
N VAL A 284 30.34 25.46 21.39
CA VAL A 284 29.16 24.70 21.83
C VAL A 284 29.18 24.46 23.34
N VAL A 285 30.35 24.13 23.90
CA VAL A 285 30.53 23.80 25.32
C VAL A 285 31.09 25.00 26.08
N GLY A 286 32.14 25.64 25.56
CA GLY A 286 32.78 26.83 26.17
C GLY A 286 33.38 26.60 27.57
N GLY A 287 33.52 25.33 27.99
CA GLY A 287 34.01 24.94 29.31
C GLY A 287 35.53 24.89 29.42
N GLY A 288 36.04 24.77 30.64
CA GLY A 288 37.47 24.57 30.87
C GLY A 288 37.98 23.29 30.23
N ARG A 289 38.99 23.42 29.35
CA ARG A 289 39.63 22.31 28.64
C ARG A 289 41.15 22.40 28.66
N TYR A 290 41.81 21.26 28.56
CA TYR A 290 43.25 21.13 28.42
C TYR A 290 43.58 20.51 27.06
N VAL A 291 44.62 21.02 26.40
CA VAL A 291 45.10 20.48 25.13
C VAL A 291 46.54 20.06 25.31
N SER A 292 46.84 18.84 24.87
CA SER A 292 48.18 18.28 24.88
C SER A 292 48.46 17.52 23.59
N GLU A 293 49.71 17.15 23.42
CA GLU A 293 50.17 16.38 22.28
C GLU A 293 51.22 15.38 22.73
N ARG A 294 51.28 14.23 22.07
CA ARG A 294 52.32 13.23 22.32
C ARG A 294 52.63 12.44 21.06
N THR A 295 53.81 11.85 21.00
CA THR A 295 54.16 10.91 19.92
C THR A 295 53.74 9.51 20.33
N ILE A 296 52.88 8.87 19.52
CA ILE A 296 52.46 7.48 19.74
C ILE A 296 53.48 6.49 19.14
N ARG A 297 53.34 5.21 19.47
CA ARG A 297 54.27 4.14 19.05
C ARG A 297 54.45 4.04 17.53
N SER A 298 53.47 4.48 16.74
CA SER A 298 53.57 4.53 15.27
C SER A 298 54.49 5.65 14.75
N GLY A 299 54.97 6.55 15.61
CA GLY A 299 55.71 7.75 15.24
C GLY A 299 54.81 8.95 14.90
N SER A 300 53.49 8.76 14.83
CA SER A 300 52.54 9.84 14.61
C SER A 300 52.42 10.73 15.85
N ARG A 301 52.19 12.03 15.64
CA ARG A 301 51.81 12.96 16.71
C ARG A 301 50.29 12.85 16.89
N ILE A 302 49.84 12.63 18.11
CA ILE A 302 48.42 12.65 18.48
C ILE A 302 48.15 13.92 19.27
N HIS A 303 47.06 14.61 18.92
CA HIS A 303 46.54 15.78 19.61
C HIS A 303 45.39 15.34 20.51
N GLU A 304 45.38 15.80 21.76
CA GLU A 304 44.46 15.33 22.80
C GLU A 304 43.76 16.53 23.45
N LEU A 305 42.43 16.50 23.43
CA LEU A 305 41.53 17.36 24.18
C LEU A 305 41.12 16.61 25.45
N ASP A 306 41.32 17.25 26.60
CA ASP A 306 40.97 16.72 27.90
C ASP A 306 40.08 17.69 28.68
N VAL A 307 38.92 17.20 29.12
CA VAL A 307 37.91 17.96 29.87
C VAL A 307 37.77 17.33 31.25
N GLN A 308 38.16 18.07 32.28
CA GLN A 308 38.14 17.62 33.67
C GLN A 308 37.01 18.28 34.48
N ASP A 309 36.58 19.48 34.10
CA ASP A 309 35.37 20.12 34.65
C ASP A 309 34.16 19.78 33.79
N MET A 310 33.39 18.78 34.25
CA MET A 310 32.27 18.24 33.49
C MET A 310 30.99 19.10 33.56
N ARG A 311 30.97 20.23 34.29
CA ARG A 311 29.75 21.04 34.47
C ARG A 311 29.19 21.57 33.15
N ALA A 312 30.04 22.22 32.35
CA ALA A 312 29.64 22.75 31.04
C ALA A 312 29.36 21.61 30.04
N PHE A 313 30.19 20.56 30.08
CA PHE A 313 30.02 19.39 29.21
C PHE A 313 28.67 18.70 29.42
N ALA A 314 28.29 18.45 30.68
CA ALA A 314 27.05 17.76 31.04
C ALA A 314 25.79 18.57 30.66
N GLN A 315 25.89 19.90 30.62
CA GLN A 315 24.80 20.81 30.19
C GLN A 315 24.75 21.02 28.67
N SER A 316 25.80 20.61 27.95
CA SER A 316 25.88 20.72 26.50
C SER A 316 25.17 19.55 25.81
N PRO A 317 24.95 19.62 24.48
CA PRO A 317 24.46 18.49 23.69
C PRO A 317 25.31 17.21 23.80
N LEU A 318 26.59 17.31 24.18
CA LEU A 318 27.44 16.12 24.43
C LEU A 318 27.11 15.38 25.72
N GLY A 319 26.33 15.98 26.63
CA GLY A 319 25.97 15.38 27.91
C GLY A 319 25.32 14.00 27.75
N CYS A 320 24.56 13.78 26.67
CA CYS A 320 23.92 12.50 26.36
C CYS A 320 24.91 11.35 26.08
N LEU A 321 26.18 11.65 25.80
CA LEU A 321 27.24 10.65 25.55
C LEU A 321 27.93 10.20 26.84
N THR A 322 27.64 10.83 27.99
CA THR A 322 28.26 10.51 29.28
C THR A 322 27.93 9.07 29.68
N GLY A 323 28.97 8.27 29.89
CA GLY A 323 28.83 6.85 30.28
C GLY A 323 28.58 5.88 29.12
N ALA A 324 28.42 6.38 27.90
CA ALA A 324 28.25 5.52 26.73
C ALA A 324 29.54 4.76 26.41
N ARG A 325 29.46 3.43 26.28
CA ARG A 325 30.57 2.57 25.83
C ARG A 325 30.52 2.44 24.31
N SER A 326 31.65 2.10 23.68
CA SER A 326 31.73 1.95 22.22
C SER A 326 30.69 0.98 21.63
N ALA A 327 30.35 -0.09 22.36
CA ALA A 327 29.34 -1.07 21.94
C ALA A 327 27.88 -0.63 22.16
N SER A 328 27.64 0.45 22.91
CA SER A 328 26.31 0.99 23.23
C SER A 328 26.12 2.43 22.73
N LYS A 329 27.07 2.97 21.95
CA LYS A 329 26.90 4.27 21.27
C LYS A 329 25.74 4.16 20.28
N ARG A 330 25.00 5.24 20.07
CA ARG A 330 23.95 5.40 19.07
C ARG A 330 23.98 6.81 18.53
N VAL A 331 23.27 7.09 17.44
CA VAL A 331 23.08 8.48 16.99
C VAL A 331 22.21 9.22 18.01
N PRO A 332 22.64 10.38 18.53
CA PRO A 332 21.81 11.17 19.46
C PRO A 332 20.48 11.61 18.84
N ASP A 333 19.39 11.62 19.62
CA ASP A 333 18.05 12.01 19.14
C ASP A 333 18.00 13.43 18.55
N ARG A 334 18.84 14.34 19.08
CA ARG A 334 19.06 15.68 18.52
C ARG A 334 19.39 15.66 17.03
N VAL A 335 20.17 14.67 16.56
CA VAL A 335 20.55 14.53 15.14
C VAL A 335 19.34 14.07 14.32
N TRP A 336 18.51 13.18 14.85
CA TRP A 336 17.31 12.68 14.18
C TRP A 336 16.27 13.79 13.98
N HIS A 337 16.05 14.61 15.01
CA HIS A 337 15.11 15.72 14.98
C HIS A 337 15.63 16.95 14.20
N ALA A 338 16.88 16.95 13.78
CA ALA A 338 17.48 18.07 13.08
C ALA A 338 17.31 18.00 11.55
N SER A 339 17.61 19.13 10.91
CA SER A 339 17.57 19.29 9.45
C SER A 339 18.53 18.32 8.74
N ALA A 340 18.29 18.07 7.45
CA ALA A 340 19.20 17.27 6.63
C ALA A 340 20.62 17.87 6.57
N ALA A 341 20.75 19.19 6.71
CA ALA A 341 22.02 19.89 6.74
C ALA A 341 22.81 19.54 8.02
N TYR A 342 22.14 19.53 9.17
CA TYR A 342 22.73 19.10 10.44
C TYR A 342 23.17 17.63 10.37
N LYS A 343 22.28 16.74 9.89
CA LYS A 343 22.57 15.31 9.69
C LYS A 343 23.81 15.11 8.81
N ARG A 344 23.95 15.91 7.75
CA ARG A 344 25.14 15.92 6.88
C ARG A 344 26.40 16.27 7.66
N ALA A 345 26.43 17.38 8.40
CA ALA A 345 27.61 17.79 9.15
C ALA A 345 28.01 16.78 10.23
N PHE A 346 27.01 16.20 10.92
CA PHE A 346 27.22 15.12 11.87
C PHE A 346 27.91 13.92 11.21
N LEU A 347 27.36 13.40 10.09
CA LEU A 347 27.96 12.28 9.38
C LEU A 347 29.34 12.62 8.83
N GLN A 348 29.56 13.85 8.36
CA GLN A 348 30.84 14.28 7.81
C GLN A 348 31.96 14.21 8.87
N ALA A 349 31.69 14.69 10.09
CA ALA A 349 32.63 14.57 11.22
C ALA A 349 32.78 13.12 11.70
N LEU A 350 31.67 12.37 11.79
CA LEU A 350 31.68 10.96 12.17
C LEU A 350 32.58 10.11 11.23
N PHE A 351 32.45 10.32 9.91
CA PHE A 351 33.29 9.67 8.91
C PHE A 351 34.72 10.25 8.89
N GLU A 352 34.92 11.51 9.26
CA GLU A 352 36.28 12.05 9.41
C GLU A 352 37.05 11.36 10.53
N GLY A 353 36.39 10.96 11.63
CA GLY A 353 37.03 10.15 12.67
C GLY A 353 37.31 8.72 12.19
N ASP A 354 36.27 7.88 12.21
CA ASP A 354 36.39 6.42 12.01
C ASP A 354 36.11 5.95 10.58
N GLY A 355 35.80 6.87 9.67
CA GLY A 355 35.56 6.58 8.26
C GLY A 355 36.85 6.51 7.44
N SER A 356 36.78 5.76 6.35
CA SER A 356 37.87 5.65 5.39
C SER A 356 37.35 5.48 3.97
N SER A 357 38.11 6.00 3.01
CA SER A 357 37.97 5.71 1.58
C SER A 357 39.20 4.95 1.10
N SER A 358 38.97 3.94 0.25
CA SER A 358 40.05 3.17 -0.39
C SER A 358 39.65 2.82 -1.81
N ARG A 359 40.52 3.18 -2.77
CA ARG A 359 40.44 2.65 -4.13
C ARG A 359 40.75 1.15 -4.14
N LEU A 360 39.90 0.38 -4.80
CA LEU A 360 40.01 -1.06 -4.95
C LEU A 360 40.46 -1.42 -6.38
N PRO A 361 40.92 -2.68 -6.63
CA PRO A 361 41.25 -3.15 -7.97
C PRO A 361 40.08 -2.98 -8.95
N ARG A 362 40.37 -2.90 -10.26
CA ARG A 362 39.36 -2.72 -11.33
C ARG A 362 38.60 -1.39 -11.28
N SER A 363 39.25 -0.33 -10.79
CA SER A 363 38.67 1.03 -10.73
C SER A 363 37.36 1.09 -9.95
N THR A 364 37.31 0.39 -8.81
CA THR A 364 36.22 0.50 -7.84
C THR A 364 36.69 1.24 -6.60
N ILE A 365 35.76 1.56 -5.71
CA ILE A 365 36.04 2.27 -4.46
C ILE A 365 35.21 1.64 -3.36
N GLN A 366 35.76 1.65 -2.16
CA GLN A 366 35.01 1.37 -0.96
C GLN A 366 35.16 2.58 -0.03
N ILE A 367 34.03 3.07 0.46
CA ILE A 367 33.97 3.94 1.62
C ILE A 367 33.40 3.10 2.75
N SER A 368 33.99 3.18 3.94
CA SER A 368 33.53 2.40 5.08
C SER A 368 33.68 3.14 6.39
N TYR A 369 32.71 2.92 7.27
CA TYR A 369 32.70 3.33 8.68
C TYR A 369 32.58 2.08 9.53
N SER A 370 33.35 1.98 10.62
CA SER A 370 33.40 0.79 11.47
C SER A 370 32.99 1.14 12.90
N THR A 371 32.16 0.30 13.52
CA THR A 371 31.74 0.48 14.91
C THR A 371 31.51 -0.86 15.59
N TYR A 372 31.67 -0.89 16.92
CA TYR A 372 31.30 -2.03 17.75
C TYR A 372 29.85 -1.99 18.21
N SER A 373 29.11 -0.91 17.93
CA SER A 373 27.68 -0.79 18.22
C SER A 373 26.85 -1.15 16.99
N PRO A 374 26.08 -2.25 17.02
CA PRO A 374 25.14 -2.59 15.94
C PRO A 374 24.04 -1.54 15.76
N GLU A 375 23.62 -0.88 16.84
CA GLU A 375 22.63 0.20 16.80
C GLU A 375 23.17 1.41 16.04
N LEU A 376 24.38 1.87 16.38
CA LEU A 376 25.04 2.97 15.66
C LEU A 376 25.24 2.63 14.18
N ALA A 377 25.57 1.38 13.86
CA ALA A 377 25.71 0.96 12.46
C ALA A 377 24.39 1.08 11.68
N ARG A 378 23.28 0.63 12.27
CA ARG A 378 21.92 0.77 11.68
C ARG A 378 21.52 2.24 11.56
N ASP A 379 21.74 3.04 12.60
CA ASP A 379 21.45 4.47 12.59
C ASP A 379 22.20 5.20 11.46
N VAL A 380 23.51 4.94 11.33
CA VAL A 380 24.35 5.54 10.28
C VAL A 380 23.88 5.09 8.89
N GLN A 381 23.56 3.80 8.71
CA GLN A 381 23.00 3.31 7.45
C GLN A 381 21.68 4.04 7.10
N GLN A 382 20.82 4.25 8.09
CA GLN A 382 19.53 4.91 7.88
C GLN A 382 19.69 6.40 7.57
N LEU A 383 20.57 7.12 8.27
CA LEU A 383 20.90 8.52 7.94
C LEU A 383 21.52 8.67 6.55
N LEU A 384 22.35 7.70 6.12
CA LEU A 384 22.89 7.68 4.76
C LEU A 384 21.77 7.54 3.72
N LEU A 385 20.80 6.64 3.96
CA LEU A 385 19.63 6.47 3.08
C LEU A 385 18.78 7.74 3.02
N GLU A 386 18.62 8.45 4.15
CA GLU A 386 17.94 9.74 4.20
C GLU A 386 18.61 10.83 3.34
N LEU A 387 19.92 10.70 3.11
CA LEU A 387 20.69 11.57 2.22
C LEU A 387 20.89 10.94 0.83
N GLY A 388 20.15 9.88 0.51
CA GLY A 388 20.12 9.22 -0.80
C GLY A 388 21.30 8.28 -1.07
N VAL A 389 22.10 7.95 -0.06
CA VAL A 389 23.27 7.05 -0.18
C VAL A 389 22.89 5.66 0.31
N VAL A 390 22.91 4.66 -0.58
CA VAL A 390 22.67 3.27 -0.19
C VAL A 390 23.96 2.64 0.32
N SER A 391 23.92 2.08 1.53
CA SER A 391 25.02 1.35 2.15
C SER A 391 24.59 -0.04 2.59
N ARG A 392 25.57 -0.90 2.87
CA ARG A 392 25.38 -2.26 3.38
C ARG A 392 26.04 -2.42 4.76
N LEU A 393 25.42 -3.20 5.64
CA LEU A 393 26.04 -3.65 6.88
C LEU A 393 26.82 -4.95 6.67
N CYS A 394 28.05 -4.99 7.18
CA CYS A 394 28.91 -6.17 7.15
C CYS A 394 29.44 -6.43 8.56
N ARG A 395 29.03 -7.56 9.16
CA ARG A 395 29.51 -7.98 10.48
C ARG A 395 30.76 -8.84 10.34
N TYR A 396 31.79 -8.54 11.11
CA TYR A 396 33.05 -9.26 11.12
C TYR A 396 33.19 -10.13 12.39
N GLU A 397 34.03 -11.17 12.31
CA GLU A 397 34.25 -12.15 13.38
C GLU A 397 34.69 -11.52 14.71
N LYS A 398 35.41 -10.39 14.66
CA LYS A 398 35.88 -9.66 15.84
C LYS A 398 34.80 -8.82 16.53
N GLY A 399 33.54 -8.92 16.09
CA GLY A 399 32.39 -8.21 16.66
C GLY A 399 32.16 -6.80 16.09
N GLU A 400 33.03 -6.29 15.23
CA GLU A 400 32.82 -5.01 14.54
C GLU A 400 31.74 -5.14 13.44
N THR A 401 30.92 -4.10 13.31
CA THR A 401 29.97 -3.94 12.19
C THR A 401 30.45 -2.77 11.34
N LYS A 402 30.62 -3.02 10.04
CA LYS A 402 30.99 -1.98 9.06
C LYS A 402 29.79 -1.56 8.25
N VAL A 403 29.61 -0.26 8.14
CA VAL A 403 28.75 0.37 7.13
C VAL A 403 29.61 0.58 5.89
N VAL A 404 29.30 -0.10 4.79
CA VAL A 404 30.11 -0.07 3.56
C VAL A 404 29.33 0.49 2.38
N ILE A 405 29.99 1.35 1.61
CA ILE A 405 29.50 1.93 0.36
C ILE A 405 30.48 1.50 -0.73
N THR A 406 30.05 0.60 -1.61
CA THR A 406 30.90 -0.02 -2.64
C THR A 406 30.42 0.29 -4.06
N ASN A 407 29.15 0.65 -4.22
CA ASN A 407 28.63 1.04 -5.52
C ASN A 407 29.17 2.43 -5.89
N ARG A 408 29.63 2.59 -7.14
CA ARG A 408 30.27 3.83 -7.59
C ARG A 408 29.31 5.01 -7.64
N ARG A 409 28.04 4.75 -7.93
CA ARG A 409 26.98 5.78 -7.89
C ARG A 409 26.86 6.29 -6.45
N ASP A 410 26.63 5.40 -5.49
CA ASP A 410 26.53 5.76 -4.07
C ASP A 410 27.81 6.39 -3.50
N ALA A 411 29.00 5.97 -3.94
CA ALA A 411 30.25 6.62 -3.52
C ALA A 411 30.35 8.09 -3.98
N ARG A 412 29.80 8.42 -5.16
CA ARG A 412 29.70 9.80 -5.63
C ARG A 412 28.58 10.56 -4.93
N LEU A 413 27.46 9.90 -4.63
CA LEU A 413 26.40 10.47 -3.79
C LEU A 413 26.93 10.80 -2.39
N PHE A 414 27.71 9.91 -1.78
CA PHE A 414 28.38 10.15 -0.51
C PHE A 414 29.31 11.36 -0.60
N ALA A 415 30.21 11.42 -1.59
CA ALA A 415 31.13 12.54 -1.74
C ALA A 415 30.42 13.90 -1.85
N ARG A 416 29.24 13.93 -2.49
CA ARG A 416 28.45 15.14 -2.71
C ARG A 416 27.55 15.49 -1.52
N ASN A 417 26.82 14.51 -1.00
CA ASN A 417 25.74 14.72 -0.04
C ASN A 417 26.22 14.62 1.42
N VAL A 418 27.36 13.96 1.66
CA VAL A 418 27.96 13.77 3.00
C VAL A 418 29.40 14.30 3.02
N GLY A 419 30.31 13.56 2.39
CA GLY A 419 31.72 13.87 2.29
C GLY A 419 32.52 13.57 3.57
N PHE A 420 33.77 14.00 3.54
CA PHE A 420 34.73 14.03 4.64
C PHE A 420 35.13 15.48 4.93
N LEU A 421 35.91 15.73 5.97
CA LEU A 421 36.58 17.01 6.20
C LEU A 421 38.01 16.98 5.63
N GLY A 422 38.57 18.16 5.41
CA GLY A 422 40.00 18.36 5.15
C GLY A 422 40.65 17.38 4.14
N ALA A 423 41.64 16.63 4.61
CA ALA A 423 42.51 15.81 3.78
C ALA A 423 41.83 14.55 3.24
N LYS A 424 40.95 13.90 4.01
CA LYS A 424 40.22 12.71 3.57
C LYS A 424 39.27 13.02 2.40
N GLN A 425 38.64 14.20 2.40
CA GLN A 425 37.82 14.64 1.25
C GLN A 425 38.66 14.79 -0.01
N ARG A 426 39.80 15.52 0.08
CA ARG A 426 40.74 15.66 -1.05
C ARG A 426 41.28 14.33 -1.53
N LYS A 427 41.44 13.34 -0.65
CA LYS A 427 41.79 11.96 -1.02
C LYS A 427 40.65 11.30 -1.80
N LEU A 428 39.42 11.34 -1.27
CA LEU A 428 38.23 10.78 -1.92
C LEU A 428 38.03 11.37 -3.33
N ASP A 429 38.16 12.69 -3.48
CA ASP A 429 38.01 13.36 -4.77
C ASP A 429 39.06 12.90 -5.78
N ARG A 430 40.32 12.74 -5.35
CA ARG A 430 41.41 12.19 -6.18
C ARG A 430 41.17 10.74 -6.58
N GLU A 431 40.63 9.93 -5.67
CA GLU A 431 40.28 8.53 -5.96
C GLU A 431 39.11 8.47 -6.96
N LEU A 432 38.05 9.26 -6.76
CA LEU A 432 36.89 9.32 -7.64
C LEU A 432 37.21 9.89 -9.02
N ALA A 433 38.15 10.83 -9.13
CA ALA A 433 38.63 11.37 -10.40
C ALA A 433 39.33 10.29 -11.26
N GLN A 434 39.92 9.27 -10.63
CA GLN A 434 40.54 8.13 -11.32
C GLN A 434 39.53 7.04 -11.68
N ILE A 435 38.30 7.11 -11.16
CA ILE A 435 37.25 6.13 -11.42
C ILE A 435 36.38 6.65 -12.57
N PRO A 436 36.31 5.93 -13.70
CA PRO A 436 35.52 6.36 -14.85
C PRO A 436 34.08 6.70 -14.46
N ARG A 437 33.58 7.83 -14.97
CA ARG A 437 32.15 8.19 -14.86
C ARG A 437 31.29 7.15 -15.59
N GLU A 438 31.80 6.62 -16.69
CA GLU A 438 31.22 5.54 -17.47
C GLU A 438 32.08 4.29 -17.37
N SER A 439 31.46 3.16 -17.03
CA SER A 439 32.16 1.89 -16.94
C SER A 439 31.35 0.76 -17.52
N ARG A 440 32.07 -0.22 -18.06
CA ARG A 440 31.51 -1.50 -18.52
C ARG A 440 31.17 -2.46 -17.38
N ALA A 441 31.83 -2.35 -16.22
CA ALA A 441 31.46 -3.13 -15.03
C ALA A 441 30.06 -2.76 -14.56
N LEU A 442 29.22 -3.77 -14.30
CA LEU A 442 27.83 -3.64 -13.87
C LEU A 442 27.72 -3.00 -12.48
N SER A 443 26.84 -2.02 -12.34
CA SER A 443 26.40 -1.55 -11.03
C SER A 443 25.51 -2.62 -10.35
N HIS A 444 25.53 -2.66 -9.03
CA HIS A 444 24.58 -3.44 -8.23
C HIS A 444 23.22 -2.76 -8.09
N ASP A 445 23.18 -1.43 -8.24
CA ASP A 445 21.96 -0.62 -8.21
C ASP A 445 21.22 -0.74 -9.54
N HIS A 446 20.19 -1.55 -9.54
CA HIS A 446 19.37 -1.86 -10.70
C HIS A 446 17.91 -1.98 -10.31
N VAL A 447 17.04 -1.85 -11.30
CA VAL A 447 15.60 -2.04 -11.18
C VAL A 447 15.28 -3.44 -11.72
N PRO A 448 15.00 -4.43 -10.86
CA PRO A 448 14.63 -5.78 -11.26
C PRO A 448 13.53 -5.81 -12.33
N PHE A 449 13.56 -6.81 -13.21
CA PHE A 449 12.56 -7.11 -14.25
C PHE A 449 12.43 -6.08 -15.39
N VAL A 450 12.82 -4.81 -15.19
CA VAL A 450 12.71 -3.74 -16.19
C VAL A 450 13.44 -4.04 -17.49
N ALA A 451 14.68 -4.56 -17.42
CA ALA A 451 15.42 -4.85 -18.65
C ALA A 451 14.76 -5.96 -19.47
N ASP A 452 14.23 -6.99 -18.81
CA ASP A 452 13.61 -8.12 -19.49
C ASP A 452 12.26 -7.71 -20.10
N TYR A 453 11.50 -6.88 -19.39
CA TYR A 453 10.26 -6.28 -19.89
C TYR A 453 10.48 -5.35 -21.09
N ILE A 454 11.44 -4.41 -21.03
CA ILE A 454 11.72 -3.55 -22.19
C ILE A 454 12.16 -4.37 -23.41
N ARG A 455 12.89 -5.48 -23.18
CA ARG A 455 13.35 -6.38 -24.24
C ARG A 455 12.23 -7.27 -24.78
N SER A 456 11.20 -7.60 -24.00
CA SER A 456 10.01 -8.29 -24.51
C SER A 456 9.17 -7.38 -25.40
N GLU A 457 9.12 -6.08 -25.07
CA GLU A 457 8.31 -5.10 -25.78
C GLU A 457 9.03 -4.36 -26.92
N SER A 458 10.34 -4.57 -27.09
CA SER A 458 11.12 -3.91 -28.15
C SER A 458 12.05 -4.86 -28.89
N SER A 459 12.08 -4.73 -30.22
CA SER A 459 13.01 -5.43 -31.10
C SER A 459 14.29 -4.65 -31.37
N ASP A 460 14.47 -3.47 -30.76
CA ASP A 460 15.66 -2.63 -30.99
C ASP A 460 16.94 -3.38 -30.55
N PRO A 461 17.85 -3.71 -31.49
CA PRO A 461 19.07 -4.46 -31.17
C PRO A 461 19.99 -3.75 -30.16
N TRP A 462 19.85 -2.43 -29.98
CA TRP A 462 20.57 -1.66 -28.97
C TRP A 462 20.08 -2.01 -27.57
N LEU A 463 18.76 -2.05 -27.33
CA LEU A 463 18.16 -2.36 -26.01
C LEU A 463 18.53 -3.79 -25.55
N HIS A 464 18.63 -4.73 -26.49
CA HIS A 464 19.06 -6.11 -26.23
C HIS A 464 20.56 -6.24 -25.90
N ARG A 465 21.40 -5.32 -26.40
CA ARG A 465 22.85 -5.34 -26.17
C ARG A 465 23.32 -4.50 -24.97
N HIS A 466 22.42 -3.72 -24.38
CA HIS A 466 22.74 -2.78 -23.31
C HIS A 466 21.99 -3.15 -22.02
N ASN A 467 22.62 -2.85 -20.88
CA ASN A 467 21.97 -2.98 -19.57
C ASN A 467 21.11 -1.74 -19.37
N ILE A 468 19.79 -1.90 -19.41
CA ILE A 468 18.79 -0.82 -19.38
C ILE A 468 17.93 -0.87 -18.11
N ASP A 469 18.40 -1.60 -17.11
CA ASP A 469 17.85 -1.68 -15.76
C ASP A 469 18.71 -0.94 -14.73
N ARG A 470 19.88 -0.42 -15.11
CA ARG A 470 20.80 0.28 -14.20
C ARG A 470 20.40 1.73 -14.00
N VAL A 471 20.11 2.12 -12.75
CA VAL A 471 19.67 3.49 -12.39
C VAL A 471 20.67 4.54 -12.89
N GLU A 472 21.98 4.31 -12.72
CA GLU A 472 23.03 5.23 -13.20
C GLU A 472 23.02 5.49 -14.72
N ARG A 473 22.38 4.63 -15.52
CA ARG A 473 22.22 4.86 -16.97
C ARG A 473 21.01 5.73 -17.25
N TRP A 474 19.91 5.50 -16.56
CA TRP A 474 18.71 6.33 -16.63
C TRP A 474 18.99 7.78 -16.21
N GLU A 475 19.81 8.00 -15.19
CA GLU A 475 20.23 9.35 -14.77
C GLU A 475 21.05 10.12 -15.83
N ARG A 476 21.83 9.41 -16.66
CA ARG A 476 22.72 10.05 -17.66
C ARG A 476 22.07 10.23 -19.02
N GLY A 477 21.14 9.34 -19.37
CA GLY A 477 20.62 9.24 -20.74
C GLY A 477 19.26 8.56 -20.80
N GLY A 478 18.46 8.66 -19.74
CA GLY A 478 17.12 8.07 -19.65
C GLY A 478 16.25 8.44 -20.84
N THR A 479 16.25 9.71 -21.27
CA THR A 479 15.53 10.15 -22.48
C THR A 479 15.94 9.36 -23.72
N ALA A 480 17.25 9.15 -23.93
CA ALA A 480 17.74 8.38 -25.08
C ALA A 480 17.41 6.88 -24.99
N ILE A 481 17.22 6.34 -23.77
CA ILE A 481 16.73 4.98 -23.58
C ILE A 481 15.22 4.95 -23.90
N LEU A 482 14.43 5.88 -23.35
CA LEU A 482 12.99 6.02 -23.61
C LEU A 482 12.69 6.22 -25.10
N ASP A 483 13.46 7.05 -25.81
CA ASP A 483 13.31 7.29 -27.25
C ASP A 483 13.49 6.01 -28.09
N ARG A 484 14.21 5.02 -27.58
CA ARG A 484 14.40 3.70 -28.21
C ARG A 484 13.32 2.70 -27.82
N VAL A 485 12.65 2.91 -26.68
CA VAL A 485 11.47 2.13 -26.31
C VAL A 485 10.33 2.62 -27.20
N THR A 486 9.85 1.75 -28.09
CA THR A 486 8.83 2.14 -29.06
C THR A 486 7.40 2.00 -28.53
N SER A 487 7.20 1.15 -27.52
CA SER A 487 5.93 0.98 -26.82
C SER A 487 5.73 2.08 -25.77
N ASP A 488 4.66 2.86 -25.90
CA ASP A 488 4.29 3.87 -24.92
C ASP A 488 3.79 3.25 -23.61
N GLU A 489 3.21 2.04 -23.66
CA GLU A 489 2.87 1.24 -22.47
C GLU A 489 4.13 0.86 -21.68
N ALA A 490 5.17 0.38 -22.37
CA ALA A 490 6.43 0.03 -21.74
C ALA A 490 7.10 1.26 -21.10
N LYS A 491 6.97 2.44 -21.71
CA LYS A 491 7.43 3.69 -21.10
C LYS A 491 6.64 4.02 -19.83
N ALA A 492 5.31 3.97 -19.88
CA ALA A 492 4.45 4.30 -18.75
C ALA A 492 4.70 3.40 -17.54
N VAL A 493 4.97 2.11 -17.77
CA VAL A 493 5.34 1.15 -16.72
C VAL A 493 6.75 1.42 -16.18
N VAL A 494 7.74 1.66 -17.05
CA VAL A 494 9.15 1.76 -16.66
C VAL A 494 9.49 3.11 -16.05
N GLU A 495 8.96 4.21 -16.57
CA GLU A 495 9.34 5.57 -16.20
C GLU A 495 9.23 5.83 -14.68
N PRO A 496 8.14 5.45 -13.98
CA PRO A 496 8.04 5.60 -12.53
C PRO A 496 9.06 4.77 -11.76
N LEU A 497 9.54 3.66 -12.32
CA LEU A 497 10.43 2.71 -11.64
C LEU A 497 11.90 3.12 -11.71
N VAL A 498 12.27 3.85 -12.76
CA VAL A 498 13.67 4.16 -13.11
C VAL A 498 14.10 5.58 -12.77
N THR A 499 13.25 6.36 -12.09
CA THR A 499 13.56 7.72 -11.63
C THR A 499 14.77 7.79 -10.70
N GLY A 500 15.10 6.66 -10.06
CA GLY A 500 16.14 6.56 -9.05
C GLY A 500 15.68 6.98 -7.65
N ASP A 501 14.39 7.24 -7.46
CA ASP A 501 13.78 7.61 -6.17
C ASP A 501 13.65 6.41 -5.22
N TYR A 502 13.64 5.17 -5.74
CA TYR A 502 13.67 3.95 -4.93
C TYR A 502 14.97 3.16 -5.11
N TYR A 503 15.38 2.47 -4.06
CA TYR A 503 16.26 1.31 -4.13
C TYR A 503 15.42 0.05 -3.93
N TYR A 504 15.47 -0.88 -4.88
CA TYR A 504 14.72 -2.14 -4.84
C TYR A 504 15.54 -3.20 -4.11
N ALA A 505 15.44 -3.20 -2.78
CA ALA A 505 16.22 -4.06 -1.91
C ALA A 505 15.67 -5.48 -1.90
N GLU A 506 16.56 -6.47 -1.91
CA GLU A 506 16.15 -7.86 -1.76
C GLU A 506 15.87 -8.18 -0.29
N VAL A 507 14.74 -8.81 -0.02
CA VAL A 507 14.42 -9.34 1.31
C VAL A 507 15.33 -10.54 1.60
N ALA A 508 16.04 -10.48 2.71
CA ALA A 508 16.91 -11.56 3.21
C ALA A 508 16.15 -12.49 4.14
N SER A 509 15.36 -11.94 5.07
CA SER A 509 14.56 -12.72 6.02
C SER A 509 13.29 -11.97 6.45
N VAL A 510 12.31 -12.74 6.90
CA VAL A 510 11.12 -12.28 7.61
C VAL A 510 11.03 -13.13 8.87
N GLU A 511 11.08 -12.50 10.03
CA GLU A 511 11.24 -13.16 11.34
C GLU A 511 10.13 -12.71 12.30
N ASP A 512 9.61 -13.62 13.11
CA ASP A 512 8.72 -13.27 14.23
C ASP A 512 9.47 -12.37 15.21
N ALA A 513 8.84 -11.27 15.60
CA ALA A 513 9.39 -10.24 16.49
C ALA A 513 8.58 -10.11 17.79
N GLY A 514 7.78 -11.12 18.12
CA GLY A 514 6.94 -11.17 19.31
C GLY A 514 5.85 -10.09 19.33
N VAL A 515 5.26 -9.92 20.51
CA VAL A 515 4.18 -8.96 20.76
C VAL A 515 4.79 -7.63 21.18
N GLN A 516 4.42 -6.54 20.48
CA GLN A 516 4.94 -5.19 20.73
C GLN A 516 3.84 -4.14 20.62
N ALA A 517 4.05 -2.99 21.26
CA ALA A 517 3.19 -1.82 21.07
C ALA A 517 3.34 -1.26 19.64
N VAL A 518 2.22 -1.08 18.96
CA VAL A 518 2.20 -0.68 17.54
C VAL A 518 1.37 0.57 17.30
N TYR A 519 1.80 1.35 16.31
CA TYR A 519 1.36 2.71 16.04
C TYR A 519 1.10 2.92 14.54
N SER A 520 0.26 3.91 14.22
CA SER A 520 0.02 4.32 12.84
C SER A 520 -0.28 5.82 12.74
N LEU A 521 -0.24 6.36 11.52
CA LEU A 521 -0.54 7.76 11.24
C LEU A 521 -1.64 7.91 10.20
N ARG A 522 -2.57 8.84 10.40
CA ARG A 522 -3.46 9.27 9.32
C ARG A 522 -2.77 10.37 8.53
N VAL A 523 -2.58 10.13 7.24
CA VAL A 523 -1.95 11.07 6.31
C VAL A 523 -2.96 11.50 5.27
N ASP A 524 -3.06 12.79 4.99
CA ASP A 524 -4.08 13.38 4.12
C ASP A 524 -3.59 13.44 2.66
N THR A 525 -3.45 12.29 1.99
CA THR A 525 -3.11 12.17 0.55
C THR A 525 -4.01 11.19 -0.18
N ASP A 526 -4.09 11.26 -1.52
CA ASP A 526 -4.88 10.33 -2.35
C ASP A 526 -4.52 8.85 -2.09
N ASP A 527 -3.24 8.55 -1.82
CA ASP A 527 -2.72 7.22 -1.54
C ASP A 527 -2.38 6.99 -0.06
N HIS A 528 -2.70 7.93 0.83
CA HIS A 528 -2.47 7.87 2.28
C HIS A 528 -1.10 7.29 2.72
N SER A 529 -0.06 7.50 1.90
CA SER A 529 1.24 6.85 2.06
C SER A 529 2.24 7.74 2.80
N PHE A 530 3.17 7.11 3.51
CA PHE A 530 4.25 7.81 4.22
C PHE A 530 5.50 6.96 4.38
N LEU A 531 6.64 7.60 4.63
CA LEU A 531 7.94 6.94 4.75
C LEU A 531 8.26 6.54 6.20
N THR A 532 8.59 5.26 6.41
CA THR A 532 8.92 4.62 7.70
C THR A 532 10.19 3.79 7.60
N ASP A 533 11.25 4.13 8.33
CA ASP A 533 12.57 3.45 8.26
C ASP A 533 13.07 3.24 6.83
N GLY A 534 12.72 4.16 5.92
CA GLY A 534 13.03 4.09 4.49
C GLY A 534 12.05 3.26 3.65
N PHE A 535 11.19 2.44 4.25
CA PHE A 535 10.09 1.75 3.57
C PHE A 535 8.90 2.70 3.33
N VAL A 536 8.00 2.29 2.43
CA VAL A 536 6.73 3.00 2.18
C VAL A 536 5.59 2.27 2.90
N SER A 537 4.80 3.01 3.68
CA SER A 537 3.62 2.55 4.47
C SER A 537 2.30 3.19 3.97
N HIS A 538 1.11 2.65 4.32
CA HIS A 538 -0.23 3.04 3.79
C HIS A 538 -1.40 2.88 4.83
N ASN A 539 -2.61 3.46 4.61
CA ASN A 539 -3.82 3.37 5.48
C ASN A 539 -5.23 3.29 4.81
N THR A 540 -6.27 2.74 5.49
CA THR A 540 -7.72 2.71 5.08
C THR A 540 -8.73 3.02 6.21
N GLU A 541 -9.83 3.75 5.92
CA GLU A 541 -10.90 4.14 6.88
C GLU A 541 -12.31 4.10 6.22
N CYS A 542 -13.39 3.95 6.99
CA CYS A 542 -14.77 4.01 6.47
C CYS A 542 -15.82 4.46 7.52
N ARG A 543 -17.05 4.73 7.06
CA ARG A 543 -18.27 4.99 7.86
C ARG A 543 -19.52 4.58 7.07
N LEU A 544 -20.72 4.71 7.65
CA LEU A 544 -21.96 4.47 6.90
C LEU A 544 -22.18 5.55 5.84
N SER A 545 -22.65 5.13 4.67
CA SER A 545 -23.18 6.06 3.66
C SER A 545 -24.51 6.66 4.09
N ARG A 546 -24.91 7.79 3.49
CA ARG A 546 -26.22 8.40 3.74
C ARG A 546 -27.40 7.50 3.36
N ILE A 547 -27.27 6.68 2.32
CA ILE A 547 -28.38 5.79 1.93
C ILE A 547 -28.50 4.58 2.86
N ALA A 548 -27.38 4.11 3.45
CA ALA A 548 -27.42 3.03 4.41
C ALA A 548 -28.18 3.36 5.69
N THR A 549 -28.33 4.64 6.05
CA THR A 549 -29.19 5.00 7.19
C THR A 549 -30.67 4.68 6.93
N GLU A 550 -31.12 4.67 5.68
CA GLU A 550 -32.48 4.25 5.32
C GLU A 550 -32.69 2.74 5.41
N MET A 551 -31.60 1.95 5.44
CA MET A 551 -31.67 0.52 5.72
C MET A 551 -31.83 0.23 7.22
N LEU A 552 -31.37 1.14 8.09
CA LEU A 552 -31.22 0.92 9.54
C LEU A 552 -32.17 1.80 10.38
N ARG A 553 -32.95 2.66 9.74
CA ARG A 553 -33.82 3.63 10.42
C ARG A 553 -34.88 2.88 11.24
N GLU A 554 -35.10 3.32 12.48
CA GLU A 554 -36.10 2.76 13.41
C GLU A 554 -35.89 1.29 13.81
N ILE A 555 -34.70 0.72 13.57
CA ILE A 555 -34.40 -0.68 13.93
C ILE A 555 -34.62 -1.03 15.41
N HIS A 556 -34.55 -0.04 16.30
CA HIS A 556 -34.79 -0.16 17.75
C HIS A 556 -36.25 0.12 18.16
N SER A 557 -37.19 0.23 17.21
CA SER A 557 -38.60 0.55 17.45
C SER A 557 -39.52 -0.66 17.23
N ASP A 558 -39.05 -1.87 17.60
CA ASP A 558 -39.76 -3.15 17.44
C ASP A 558 -40.24 -3.41 16.00
N THR A 559 -39.46 -2.96 15.00
CA THR A 559 -39.82 -3.05 13.57
C THR A 559 -39.42 -4.38 12.92
N VAL A 560 -38.45 -5.09 13.49
CA VAL A 560 -37.91 -6.34 12.97
C VAL A 560 -37.61 -7.32 14.11
N ASP A 561 -37.67 -8.61 13.81
CA ASP A 561 -37.28 -9.65 14.76
C ASP A 561 -35.76 -9.70 14.95
N PHE A 562 -35.37 -9.95 16.19
CA PHE A 562 -33.99 -10.14 16.61
C PHE A 562 -33.80 -11.56 17.12
N LYS A 563 -32.71 -12.20 16.71
CA LYS A 563 -32.30 -13.51 17.21
C LYS A 563 -31.02 -13.39 18.05
N PRO A 564 -30.73 -14.36 18.93
CA PRO A 564 -29.42 -14.44 19.56
C PRO A 564 -28.29 -14.49 18.51
N ASN A 565 -27.17 -13.85 18.81
CA ASN A 565 -25.94 -13.98 18.02
C ASN A 565 -25.31 -15.38 18.22
N TYR A 566 -24.14 -15.63 17.61
CA TYR A 566 -23.55 -16.97 17.55
C TYR A 566 -23.10 -17.54 18.91
N ASP A 567 -22.86 -16.69 19.92
CA ASP A 567 -22.47 -17.09 21.28
C ASP A 567 -23.54 -16.75 22.34
N GLU A 568 -24.73 -16.36 21.89
CA GLU A 568 -25.88 -15.97 22.71
C GLU A 568 -25.61 -14.81 23.70
N SER A 569 -24.51 -14.08 23.55
CA SER A 569 -24.16 -12.95 24.42
C SER A 569 -24.91 -11.66 24.08
N THR A 570 -25.37 -11.52 22.84
CA THR A 570 -26.17 -10.38 22.38
C THR A 570 -27.19 -10.82 21.33
N ARG A 571 -27.92 -9.85 20.74
CA ARG A 571 -28.90 -10.10 19.68
C ARG A 571 -28.47 -9.45 18.38
N GLU A 572 -28.78 -10.11 17.27
CA GLU A 572 -28.62 -9.58 15.90
C GLU A 572 -29.99 -9.55 15.18
N PRO A 573 -30.23 -8.57 14.31
CA PRO A 573 -31.47 -8.51 13.54
C PRO A 573 -31.51 -9.63 12.50
N GLU A 574 -32.68 -10.24 12.28
CA GLU A 574 -32.85 -11.23 11.22
C GLU A 574 -32.81 -10.60 9.83
N VAL A 575 -33.44 -9.44 9.70
CA VAL A 575 -33.50 -8.56 8.53
C VAL A 575 -33.38 -7.11 8.96
N LEU A 576 -32.99 -6.23 8.05
CA LEU A 576 -33.00 -4.79 8.30
C LEU A 576 -34.35 -4.16 7.89
N PRO A 577 -34.83 -3.11 8.58
CA PRO A 577 -36.06 -2.38 8.21
C PRO A 577 -35.83 -1.50 6.96
N ALA A 578 -35.60 -2.15 5.82
CA ALA A 578 -35.19 -1.51 4.58
C ALA A 578 -36.32 -0.64 3.98
N ARG A 579 -36.12 0.68 3.93
CA ARG A 579 -37.10 1.63 3.35
C ARG A 579 -37.05 1.78 1.83
N PHE A 580 -36.18 1.02 1.17
CA PHE A 580 -36.16 0.91 -0.28
C PHE A 580 -35.80 -0.54 -0.69
N PRO A 581 -36.21 -1.00 -1.88
CA PRO A 581 -35.98 -2.38 -2.34
C PRO A 581 -34.52 -2.58 -2.77
N ASN A 582 -33.62 -2.70 -1.79
CA ASN A 582 -32.18 -2.76 -2.03
C ASN A 582 -31.76 -3.96 -2.90
N LEU A 583 -32.49 -5.09 -2.86
CA LEU A 583 -32.22 -6.23 -3.74
C LEU A 583 -32.36 -5.88 -5.23
N LEU A 584 -33.35 -5.06 -5.57
CA LEU A 584 -33.56 -4.57 -6.94
C LEU A 584 -32.57 -3.46 -7.27
N VAL A 585 -32.37 -2.53 -6.35
CA VAL A 585 -31.57 -1.31 -6.55
C VAL A 585 -30.09 -1.61 -6.70
N ASN A 586 -29.51 -2.42 -5.82
CA ASN A 586 -28.08 -2.75 -5.84
C ASN A 586 -27.79 -4.12 -6.45
N GLY A 587 -28.78 -5.01 -6.52
CA GLY A 587 -28.55 -6.39 -6.95
C GLY A 587 -27.82 -7.23 -5.89
N SER A 588 -27.53 -8.46 -6.25
CA SER A 588 -26.75 -9.38 -5.41
C SER A 588 -26.15 -10.48 -6.27
N SER A 589 -24.94 -10.90 -5.93
CA SER A 589 -24.25 -12.02 -6.57
C SER A 589 -23.78 -13.01 -5.52
N GLY A 590 -24.03 -14.30 -5.71
CA GLY A 590 -23.62 -15.33 -4.76
C GLY A 590 -23.71 -16.73 -5.35
N ILE A 591 -22.78 -17.59 -4.95
CA ILE A 591 -22.81 -19.01 -5.27
C ILE A 591 -23.05 -19.76 -3.97
N ALA A 592 -23.99 -20.68 -4.00
CA ALA A 592 -24.34 -21.55 -2.90
C ALA A 592 -24.22 -23.03 -3.34
N VAL A 593 -24.44 -23.97 -2.41
CA VAL A 593 -24.35 -25.40 -2.74
C VAL A 593 -25.49 -25.77 -3.70
N GLY A 594 -25.16 -25.93 -4.99
CA GLY A 594 -26.12 -26.31 -6.03
C GLY A 594 -27.02 -25.18 -6.55
N MET A 595 -26.83 -23.94 -6.11
CA MET A 595 -27.61 -22.78 -6.55
C MET A 595 -26.71 -21.54 -6.73
N ALA A 596 -27.18 -20.58 -7.51
CA ALA A 596 -26.52 -19.29 -7.65
C ALA A 596 -27.56 -18.17 -7.72
N THR A 597 -27.16 -16.97 -7.33
CA THR A 597 -27.90 -15.74 -7.55
C THR A 597 -27.00 -14.74 -8.25
N ASN A 598 -27.54 -14.04 -9.24
CA ASN A 598 -26.83 -13.02 -9.98
C ASN A 598 -27.84 -12.01 -10.52
N MET A 599 -28.07 -10.98 -9.72
CA MET A 599 -29.06 -9.93 -9.98
C MET A 599 -28.33 -8.62 -10.26
N PRO A 600 -28.63 -7.93 -11.38
CA PRO A 600 -28.02 -6.65 -11.69
C PRO A 600 -28.71 -5.52 -10.91
N PRO A 601 -28.01 -4.39 -10.70
CA PRO A 601 -28.60 -3.19 -10.12
C PRO A 601 -29.64 -2.53 -11.03
N HIS A 602 -30.51 -1.74 -10.43
CA HIS A 602 -31.54 -0.93 -11.09
C HIS A 602 -31.55 0.49 -10.52
N ARG A 603 -32.18 1.40 -11.26
CA ARG A 603 -32.41 2.76 -10.81
C ARG A 603 -33.35 2.81 -9.61
N LEU A 604 -32.99 3.58 -8.60
CA LEU A 604 -33.81 3.76 -7.40
C LEU A 604 -35.18 4.37 -7.72
N ASP A 605 -35.25 5.36 -8.60
CA ASP A 605 -36.51 5.99 -9.00
C ASP A 605 -37.44 5.03 -9.75
N GLU A 606 -36.89 4.21 -10.66
CA GLU A 606 -37.67 3.19 -11.39
C GLU A 606 -38.16 2.07 -10.44
N ALA A 607 -37.30 1.62 -9.52
CA ALA A 607 -37.67 0.59 -8.55
C ALA A 607 -38.78 1.07 -7.61
N ILE A 608 -38.69 2.30 -7.10
CA ILE A 608 -39.73 2.90 -6.26
C ILE A 608 -41.02 3.12 -7.05
N ALA A 609 -40.94 3.54 -8.32
CA ALA A 609 -42.13 3.69 -9.16
C ALA A 609 -42.87 2.35 -9.36
N ALA A 610 -42.15 1.23 -9.53
CA ALA A 610 -42.76 -0.09 -9.59
C ALA A 610 -43.39 -0.53 -8.24
N VAL A 611 -42.77 -0.17 -7.12
CA VAL A 611 -43.34 -0.42 -5.79
C VAL A 611 -44.64 0.38 -5.62
N VAL A 612 -44.63 1.68 -5.93
CA VAL A 612 -45.81 2.56 -5.86
C VAL A 612 -46.92 2.07 -6.79
N GLU A 613 -46.57 1.63 -8.00
CA GLU A 613 -47.51 1.03 -8.94
C GLU A 613 -48.25 -0.16 -8.34
N LEU A 614 -47.56 -1.05 -7.65
CA LEU A 614 -48.18 -2.22 -7.02
C LEU A 614 -48.99 -1.84 -5.75
N ILE A 615 -48.61 -0.78 -5.03
CA ILE A 615 -49.41 -0.23 -3.93
C ILE A 615 -50.73 0.34 -4.46
N ASP A 616 -50.66 1.15 -5.52
CA ASP A 616 -51.82 1.84 -6.09
C ASP A 616 -52.75 0.86 -6.84
N ARG A 617 -52.17 -0.17 -7.48
CA ARG A 617 -52.88 -1.22 -8.22
C ARG A 617 -52.36 -2.61 -7.84
N PRO A 618 -52.89 -3.23 -6.77
CA PRO A 618 -52.47 -4.56 -6.32
C PRO A 618 -52.62 -5.68 -7.35
N GLU A 619 -53.49 -5.50 -8.36
CA GLU A 619 -53.68 -6.42 -9.47
C GLU A 619 -52.70 -6.23 -10.64
N ALA A 620 -51.76 -5.28 -10.53
CA ALA A 620 -50.76 -5.02 -11.55
C ALA A 620 -49.95 -6.29 -11.86
N ASN A 621 -49.75 -6.56 -13.15
CA ASN A 621 -48.92 -7.68 -13.57
C ASN A 621 -47.48 -7.23 -13.86
N VAL A 622 -46.61 -8.19 -14.13
CA VAL A 622 -45.20 -7.93 -14.45
C VAL A 622 -45.02 -6.95 -15.62
N ASP A 623 -45.88 -6.98 -16.65
CA ASP A 623 -45.77 -6.09 -17.80
C ASP A 623 -46.15 -4.63 -17.45
N ASP A 624 -46.98 -4.40 -16.42
CA ASP A 624 -47.26 -3.07 -15.90
C ASP A 624 -46.05 -2.53 -15.13
N LEU A 625 -45.41 -3.35 -14.29
CA LEU A 625 -44.18 -2.97 -13.56
C LEU A 625 -43.02 -2.66 -14.53
N MET A 626 -42.93 -3.42 -15.62
CA MET A 626 -41.93 -3.21 -16.68
C MET A 626 -42.08 -1.90 -17.45
N ARG A 627 -43.21 -1.17 -17.31
CA ARG A 627 -43.34 0.19 -17.86
C ARG A 627 -42.52 1.19 -17.06
N HIS A 628 -42.31 0.91 -15.77
CA HIS A 628 -41.52 1.71 -14.84
C HIS A 628 -40.07 1.23 -14.81
N VAL A 629 -39.85 -0.07 -14.62
CA VAL A 629 -38.51 -0.69 -14.63
C VAL A 629 -38.17 -1.12 -16.05
N THR A 630 -37.46 -0.25 -16.77
CA THR A 630 -37.24 -0.43 -18.21
C THR A 630 -36.09 -1.38 -18.52
N GLY A 631 -35.16 -1.53 -17.58
CA GLY A 631 -34.01 -2.42 -17.66
C GLY A 631 -33.05 -2.22 -16.48
N PRO A 632 -31.99 -3.04 -16.39
CA PRO A 632 -30.96 -2.85 -15.39
C PRO A 632 -30.14 -1.59 -15.64
N ASP A 633 -29.51 -1.09 -14.58
CA ASP A 633 -28.68 0.09 -14.61
C ASP A 633 -27.33 -0.14 -13.90
N PHE A 634 -26.29 -0.35 -14.71
CA PHE A 634 -24.99 -0.77 -14.22
C PHE A 634 -24.12 0.42 -13.80
N PRO A 635 -23.35 0.31 -12.68
CA PRO A 635 -22.47 1.39 -12.22
C PRO A 635 -21.34 1.72 -13.20
N THR A 636 -20.93 0.78 -14.05
CA THR A 636 -19.85 0.97 -15.03
C THR A 636 -20.35 1.51 -16.38
N GLY A 637 -21.66 1.76 -16.53
CA GLY A 637 -22.27 2.19 -17.78
C GLY A 637 -22.49 1.03 -18.77
N ALA A 638 -22.06 1.22 -20.02
CA ALA A 638 -22.22 0.32 -21.16
C ALA A 638 -23.63 0.35 -21.80
N ILE A 639 -23.78 -0.41 -22.88
CA ILE A 639 -24.99 -0.46 -23.71
C ILE A 639 -25.58 -1.86 -23.63
N VAL A 640 -26.86 -1.97 -23.24
CA VAL A 640 -27.59 -3.23 -23.31
C VAL A 640 -28.08 -3.47 -24.75
N VAL A 641 -27.75 -4.64 -25.30
CA VAL A 641 -28.08 -5.02 -26.68
C VAL A 641 -29.35 -5.87 -26.69
N GLY A 642 -30.44 -5.26 -27.15
CA GLY A 642 -31.75 -5.90 -27.24
C GLY A 642 -32.50 -5.94 -25.90
N ARG A 643 -33.83 -6.09 -25.98
CA ARG A 643 -34.71 -6.07 -24.79
C ARG A 643 -35.40 -7.41 -24.51
N GLY A 644 -35.27 -8.39 -25.39
CA GLY A 644 -35.92 -9.71 -25.25
C GLY A 644 -35.47 -10.43 -23.97
N GLY A 645 -34.16 -10.51 -23.75
CA GLY A 645 -33.61 -11.18 -22.57
C GLY A 645 -33.95 -10.50 -21.24
N ILE A 646 -34.20 -9.19 -21.23
CA ILE A 646 -34.70 -8.45 -20.05
C ILE A 646 -36.15 -8.86 -19.75
N ARG A 647 -37.01 -8.95 -20.77
CA ARG A 647 -38.41 -9.38 -20.60
C ARG A 647 -38.50 -10.78 -20.03
N ASP A 648 -37.70 -11.71 -20.56
CA ASP A 648 -37.67 -13.09 -20.06
C ASP A 648 -37.15 -13.14 -18.61
N ALA A 649 -36.10 -12.35 -18.31
CA ALA A 649 -35.54 -12.20 -16.97
C ALA A 649 -36.59 -11.72 -15.95
N TYR A 650 -37.34 -10.67 -16.27
CA TYR A 650 -38.34 -10.11 -15.36
C TYR A 650 -39.57 -10.99 -15.22
N ARG A 651 -39.99 -11.71 -16.27
CA ARG A 651 -41.16 -12.60 -16.21
C ARG A 651 -40.87 -13.92 -15.48
N THR A 652 -39.66 -14.45 -15.60
CA THR A 652 -39.33 -15.81 -15.12
C THR A 652 -38.30 -15.87 -14.01
N GLY A 653 -37.65 -14.75 -13.70
CA GLY A 653 -36.49 -14.69 -12.81
C GLY A 653 -35.18 -15.16 -13.45
N ARG A 654 -35.18 -15.58 -14.72
CA ARG A 654 -33.99 -16.04 -15.45
C ARG A 654 -33.90 -15.44 -16.84
N GLY A 655 -32.72 -14.99 -17.21
CA GLY A 655 -32.51 -14.44 -18.55
C GLY A 655 -31.06 -14.18 -18.89
N ARG A 656 -30.84 -13.72 -20.12
CA ARG A 656 -29.51 -13.39 -20.64
C ARG A 656 -29.53 -11.95 -21.12
N ILE A 657 -28.73 -11.11 -20.49
CA ILE A 657 -28.65 -9.69 -20.80
C ILE A 657 -27.31 -9.46 -21.48
N VAL A 658 -27.34 -9.18 -22.79
CA VAL A 658 -26.12 -8.92 -23.55
C VAL A 658 -25.73 -7.46 -23.35
N MET A 659 -24.52 -7.24 -22.82
CA MET A 659 -23.95 -5.92 -22.59
C MET A 659 -22.81 -5.68 -23.57
N ARG A 660 -22.69 -4.45 -24.04
CA ARG A 660 -21.69 -4.02 -25.00
C ARG A 660 -21.04 -2.72 -24.55
N ALA A 661 -19.72 -2.65 -24.63
CA ALA A 661 -18.94 -1.47 -24.33
C ALA A 661 -19.37 -0.28 -25.20
N ARG A 662 -19.35 0.93 -24.63
CA ARG A 662 -19.55 2.15 -25.40
C ARG A 662 -18.26 2.49 -26.12
N ALA A 663 -18.32 2.51 -27.45
CA ALA A 663 -17.19 2.87 -28.27
C ALA A 663 -17.62 3.73 -29.47
N HIS A 664 -16.74 4.64 -29.88
CA HIS A 664 -16.90 5.47 -31.08
C HIS A 664 -15.58 5.54 -31.85
N ILE A 665 -15.66 6.03 -33.09
CA ILE A 665 -14.50 6.13 -33.99
C ILE A 665 -14.04 7.59 -34.01
N GLU A 666 -12.74 7.83 -33.86
CA GLU A 666 -12.11 9.15 -33.96
C GLU A 666 -11.05 9.16 -35.07
N GLU A 667 -10.96 10.26 -35.81
CA GLU A 667 -9.86 10.51 -36.75
C GLU A 667 -8.69 11.19 -36.05
N GLN A 668 -7.49 10.65 -36.23
CA GLN A 668 -6.24 11.17 -35.67
C GLN A 668 -5.45 11.99 -36.69
N ARG A 669 -4.47 12.76 -36.18
CA ARG A 669 -3.52 13.50 -37.00
C ARG A 669 -2.76 12.56 -37.94
N GLY A 670 -2.71 12.89 -39.23
CA GLY A 670 -2.01 12.09 -40.25
C GLY A 670 -2.86 11.01 -40.93
N GLY A 671 -4.19 11.08 -40.81
CA GLY A 671 -5.13 10.23 -41.57
C GLY A 671 -5.26 8.80 -41.02
N LYS A 672 -4.93 8.60 -39.74
CA LYS A 672 -5.20 7.33 -39.03
C LYS A 672 -6.54 7.42 -38.31
N THR A 673 -7.18 6.28 -38.10
CA THR A 673 -8.44 6.18 -37.34
C THR A 673 -8.21 5.35 -36.10
N ALA A 674 -8.87 5.70 -34.99
CA ALA A 674 -8.85 4.95 -33.75
C ALA A 674 -10.27 4.65 -33.28
N ILE A 675 -10.43 3.51 -32.61
CA ILE A 675 -11.65 3.16 -31.87
C ILE A 675 -11.41 3.55 -30.42
N ILE A 676 -12.26 4.42 -29.87
CA ILE A 676 -12.18 4.85 -28.48
C ILE A 676 -13.28 4.14 -27.70
N VAL A 677 -12.90 3.40 -26.66
CA VAL A 677 -13.83 2.80 -25.70
C VAL A 677 -13.88 3.67 -24.46
N THR A 678 -15.09 4.12 -24.11
CA THR A 678 -15.30 5.05 -22.97
C THR A 678 -16.00 4.39 -21.79
N GLU A 679 -16.69 3.26 -22.00
CA GLU A 679 -17.40 2.52 -20.94
C GLU A 679 -17.28 1.00 -21.19
N LEU A 680 -17.07 0.23 -20.13
CA LEU A 680 -16.92 -1.23 -20.17
C LEU A 680 -18.16 -1.91 -19.58
N PRO A 681 -18.52 -3.11 -20.06
CA PRO A 681 -19.62 -3.88 -19.47
C PRO A 681 -19.37 -4.18 -17.98
N TYR A 682 -20.45 -4.33 -17.23
CA TYR A 682 -20.37 -4.60 -15.80
C TYR A 682 -19.63 -5.90 -15.47
N GLY A 683 -18.73 -5.83 -14.48
CA GLY A 683 -17.89 -6.95 -14.06
C GLY A 683 -16.71 -7.26 -15.00
N VAL A 684 -16.47 -6.44 -16.02
CA VAL A 684 -15.33 -6.57 -16.93
C VAL A 684 -14.18 -5.70 -16.44
N LYS A 685 -13.01 -6.29 -16.23
CA LYS A 685 -11.79 -5.57 -15.84
C LYS A 685 -11.16 -4.85 -17.03
N LYS A 686 -10.58 -3.67 -16.79
CA LYS A 686 -9.88 -2.89 -17.82
C LYS A 686 -8.47 -3.47 -18.06
N GLY A 687 -7.66 -3.50 -17.00
CA GLY A 687 -6.29 -4.07 -16.96
C GLY A 687 -6.18 -5.44 -16.27
N GLY A 688 -4.94 -5.92 -16.09
CA GLY A 688 -4.60 -7.20 -15.44
C GLY A 688 -4.66 -8.44 -16.34
N ASP A 689 -4.38 -9.62 -15.77
CA ASP A 689 -4.31 -10.91 -16.50
C ASP A 689 -5.62 -11.31 -17.19
N SER A 690 -6.75 -10.80 -16.69
CA SER A 690 -8.10 -11.05 -17.23
C SER A 690 -8.76 -9.81 -17.85
N GLY A 691 -7.99 -8.73 -18.03
CA GLY A 691 -8.46 -7.46 -18.56
C GLY A 691 -8.72 -7.48 -20.06
N VAL A 692 -9.58 -6.55 -20.52
CA VAL A 692 -9.89 -6.41 -21.95
C VAL A 692 -8.67 -6.01 -22.77
N ILE A 693 -7.79 -5.17 -22.23
CA ILE A 693 -6.59 -4.69 -22.94
C ILE A 693 -5.67 -5.88 -23.24
N THR A 694 -5.34 -6.68 -22.22
CA THR A 694 -4.55 -7.91 -22.34
C THR A 694 -5.17 -8.87 -23.36
N LYS A 695 -6.50 -9.03 -23.32
CA LYS A 695 -7.19 -9.93 -24.27
C LYS A 695 -7.10 -9.45 -25.72
N ILE A 696 -7.19 -8.15 -25.98
CA ILE A 696 -7.03 -7.60 -27.33
C ILE A 696 -5.59 -7.82 -27.82
N ALA A 697 -4.59 -7.63 -26.94
CA ALA A 697 -3.18 -7.86 -27.26
C ALA A 697 -2.91 -9.34 -27.61
N GLU A 698 -3.50 -10.30 -26.88
CA GLU A 698 -3.44 -11.73 -27.20
C GLU A 698 -4.02 -12.03 -28.59
N LEU A 699 -5.22 -11.52 -28.90
CA LEU A 699 -5.89 -11.74 -30.19
C LEU A 699 -5.13 -11.12 -31.37
N TYR A 700 -4.36 -10.06 -31.13
CA TYR A 700 -3.42 -9.52 -32.10
C TYR A 700 -2.25 -10.50 -32.34
N LYS A 701 -1.64 -11.03 -31.27
CA LYS A 701 -0.54 -12.02 -31.34
C LYS A 701 -0.98 -13.32 -32.04
N GLU A 702 -2.21 -13.79 -31.79
CA GLU A 702 -2.82 -14.96 -32.43
C GLU A 702 -3.25 -14.71 -33.89
N LYS A 703 -3.05 -13.51 -34.44
CA LYS A 703 -3.45 -13.08 -35.78
C LYS A 703 -4.96 -13.13 -36.04
N VAL A 704 -5.78 -12.98 -35.00
CA VAL A 704 -7.25 -12.90 -35.11
C VAL A 704 -7.69 -11.46 -35.43
N LEU A 705 -7.04 -10.45 -34.81
CA LEU A 705 -7.30 -9.02 -35.00
C LEU A 705 -6.12 -8.31 -35.68
N THR A 706 -5.82 -8.66 -36.93
CA THR A 706 -4.64 -8.15 -37.64
C THR A 706 -4.68 -6.67 -38.02
N GLU A 707 -5.85 -6.05 -37.97
CA GLU A 707 -6.13 -4.68 -38.42
C GLU A 707 -5.84 -3.60 -37.38
N ILE A 708 -5.58 -4.01 -36.13
CA ILE A 708 -5.21 -3.13 -35.03
C ILE A 708 -3.69 -2.87 -35.10
N SER A 709 -3.25 -1.65 -34.81
CA SER A 709 -1.84 -1.29 -34.72
C SER A 709 -1.34 -1.16 -33.28
N ALA A 710 -2.15 -0.62 -32.39
CA ALA A 710 -1.84 -0.45 -30.97
C ALA A 710 -3.14 -0.39 -30.15
N VAL A 711 -3.04 -0.71 -28.87
CA VAL A 711 -4.07 -0.44 -27.86
C VAL A 711 -3.38 0.31 -26.75
N GLU A 712 -3.95 1.41 -26.26
CA GLU A 712 -3.36 2.25 -25.24
C GLU A 712 -4.43 2.71 -24.26
N ASP A 713 -4.08 2.86 -22.99
CA ASP A 713 -4.98 3.39 -21.96
C ASP A 713 -4.64 4.84 -21.63
N TYR A 714 -5.56 5.74 -21.98
CA TYR A 714 -5.50 7.17 -21.68
C TYR A 714 -6.51 7.57 -20.60
N SER A 715 -6.95 6.62 -19.77
CA SER A 715 -7.87 6.90 -18.66
C SER A 715 -7.22 7.84 -17.65
N ASP A 716 -7.97 8.86 -17.22
CA ASP A 716 -7.55 9.82 -16.21
C ASP A 716 -8.69 10.11 -15.22
N LYS A 717 -8.53 11.15 -14.37
CA LYS A 717 -9.58 11.56 -13.41
C LYS A 717 -10.87 12.05 -14.10
N SER A 718 -10.87 12.33 -15.40
CA SER A 718 -12.03 12.80 -16.17
C SER A 718 -12.86 11.68 -16.78
N GLY A 719 -12.31 10.47 -16.91
CA GLY A 719 -13.03 9.29 -17.37
C GLY A 719 -12.13 8.23 -17.99
N MET A 720 -12.72 7.08 -18.28
CA MET A 720 -12.04 5.97 -18.94
C MET A 720 -11.89 6.23 -20.43
N ARG A 721 -10.70 5.96 -20.98
CA ARG A 721 -10.42 6.09 -22.41
C ARG A 721 -9.42 5.03 -22.86
N ILE A 722 -9.93 3.93 -23.41
CA ILE A 722 -9.10 2.92 -24.08
C ILE A 722 -9.07 3.27 -25.58
N GLN A 723 -7.90 3.54 -26.10
CA GLN A 723 -7.69 3.88 -27.51
C GLN A 723 -7.15 2.67 -28.26
N ILE A 724 -7.83 2.26 -29.33
CA ILE A 724 -7.44 1.16 -30.19
C ILE A 724 -7.12 1.75 -31.57
N ASP A 725 -5.84 1.92 -31.86
CA ASP A 725 -5.38 2.48 -33.12
C ASP A 725 -5.49 1.44 -34.24
N LEU A 726 -5.95 1.88 -35.41
CA LEU A 726 -6.15 1.01 -36.57
C LEU A 726 -5.09 1.25 -37.66
N LYS A 727 -4.80 0.21 -38.44
CA LYS A 727 -3.99 0.33 -39.65
C LYS A 727 -4.70 1.17 -40.71
N ARG A 728 -3.93 1.78 -41.62
CA ARG A 728 -4.46 2.74 -42.62
C ARG A 728 -5.51 2.12 -43.55
N GLU A 729 -5.38 0.83 -43.83
CA GLU A 729 -6.25 0.05 -44.70
C GLU A 729 -7.43 -0.61 -43.97
N ALA A 730 -7.51 -0.48 -42.64
CA ALA A 730 -8.54 -1.10 -41.83
C ALA A 730 -9.86 -0.34 -41.95
N ILE A 731 -10.98 -1.08 -42.05
CA ILE A 731 -12.33 -0.51 -41.99
C ILE A 731 -12.77 -0.47 -40.52
N PRO A 732 -12.89 0.71 -39.87
CA PRO A 732 -13.08 0.79 -38.41
C PRO A 732 -14.30 0.03 -37.91
N GLN A 733 -15.41 0.09 -38.64
CA GLN A 733 -16.65 -0.60 -38.26
C GLN A 733 -16.52 -2.13 -38.25
N VAL A 734 -15.70 -2.68 -39.16
CA VAL A 734 -15.45 -4.14 -39.23
C VAL A 734 -14.59 -4.56 -38.05
N VAL A 735 -13.56 -3.79 -37.72
CA VAL A 735 -12.70 -4.07 -36.57
C VAL A 735 -13.48 -3.97 -35.26
N LEU A 736 -14.32 -2.96 -35.11
CA LEU A 736 -15.19 -2.82 -33.94
C LEU A 736 -16.12 -4.03 -33.75
N ASN A 737 -16.70 -4.54 -34.83
CA ASN A 737 -17.53 -5.75 -34.77
C ASN A 737 -16.72 -7.01 -34.41
N LYS A 738 -15.49 -7.14 -34.91
CA LYS A 738 -14.59 -8.23 -34.51
C LYS A 738 -14.20 -8.12 -33.04
N LEU A 739 -13.92 -6.92 -32.55
CA LEU A 739 -13.65 -6.64 -31.15
C LEU A 739 -14.82 -7.10 -30.27
N TYR A 740 -16.05 -6.71 -30.59
CA TYR A 740 -17.22 -7.20 -29.86
C TYR A 740 -17.41 -8.72 -29.91
N LYS A 741 -17.03 -9.38 -31.01
CA LYS A 741 -17.20 -10.82 -31.16
C LYS A 741 -16.18 -11.63 -30.36
N HIS A 742 -14.96 -11.12 -30.23
CA HIS A 742 -13.82 -11.90 -29.74
C HIS A 742 -13.32 -11.45 -28.35
N THR A 743 -13.81 -10.33 -27.82
CA THR A 743 -13.35 -9.77 -26.53
C THR A 743 -14.52 -9.60 -25.56
N SER A 744 -14.21 -9.36 -24.29
CA SER A 744 -15.20 -9.02 -23.25
C SER A 744 -15.80 -7.62 -23.42
N LEU A 745 -15.48 -6.88 -24.48
CA LEU A 745 -16.22 -5.66 -24.87
C LEU A 745 -17.68 -5.96 -25.21
N GLN A 746 -18.03 -7.21 -25.53
CA GLN A 746 -19.40 -7.67 -25.47
C GLN A 746 -19.47 -8.93 -24.63
N THR A 747 -20.25 -8.89 -23.56
CA THR A 747 -20.40 -10.03 -22.64
C THR A 747 -21.87 -10.27 -22.33
N THR A 748 -22.18 -11.46 -21.84
CA THR A 748 -23.54 -11.83 -21.43
C THR A 748 -23.60 -11.89 -19.91
N PHE A 749 -24.43 -11.04 -19.33
CA PHE A 749 -24.81 -11.15 -17.93
C PHE A 749 -25.91 -12.21 -17.78
N GLY A 750 -25.61 -13.28 -17.06
CA GLY A 750 -26.59 -14.31 -16.72
C GLY A 750 -27.47 -13.84 -15.56
N TYR A 751 -28.68 -13.36 -15.87
CA TYR A 751 -29.65 -12.93 -14.87
C TYR A 751 -30.25 -14.16 -14.19
N ASN A 752 -30.14 -14.21 -12.86
CA ASN A 752 -30.73 -15.27 -12.05
C ASN A 752 -31.17 -14.71 -10.69
N ALA A 753 -32.46 -14.39 -10.57
CA ALA A 753 -33.06 -13.81 -9.39
C ALA A 753 -33.46 -14.91 -8.40
N VAL A 754 -32.49 -15.38 -7.63
CA VAL A 754 -32.71 -16.32 -6.53
C VAL A 754 -32.48 -15.61 -5.21
N ALA A 755 -33.50 -15.62 -4.35
CA ALA A 755 -33.45 -15.04 -3.00
C ALA A 755 -34.20 -15.94 -2.02
N LEU A 756 -33.99 -15.69 -0.72
CA LEU A 756 -34.72 -16.36 0.34
C LEU A 756 -36.08 -15.67 0.53
N VAL A 757 -37.14 -16.46 0.48
CA VAL A 757 -38.50 -16.09 0.90
C VAL A 757 -38.84 -17.01 2.06
N ASP A 758 -39.01 -16.45 3.26
CA ASP A 758 -39.22 -17.19 4.51
C ASP A 758 -38.17 -18.29 4.75
N GLY A 759 -36.90 -17.97 4.48
CA GLY A 759 -35.78 -18.89 4.61
C GLY A 759 -35.67 -19.96 3.51
N VAL A 760 -36.56 -19.95 2.51
CA VAL A 760 -36.56 -20.90 1.40
C VAL A 760 -36.04 -20.23 0.12
N PRO A 761 -35.00 -20.78 -0.55
CA PRO A 761 -34.55 -20.29 -1.85
C PRO A 761 -35.64 -20.41 -2.92
N ARG A 762 -36.02 -19.29 -3.53
CA ARG A 762 -36.99 -19.26 -4.64
C ARG A 762 -36.43 -18.44 -5.79
N THR A 763 -36.77 -18.86 -7.01
CA THR A 763 -36.53 -18.04 -8.21
C THR A 763 -37.72 -17.10 -8.36
N LEU A 764 -37.47 -15.79 -8.43
CA LEU A 764 -38.49 -14.76 -8.36
C LEU A 764 -38.53 -13.93 -9.63
N SER A 765 -39.73 -13.70 -10.14
CA SER A 765 -40.03 -12.69 -11.15
C SER A 765 -39.93 -11.27 -10.56
N LEU A 766 -39.94 -10.24 -11.42
CA LEU A 766 -39.96 -8.85 -10.98
C LEU A 766 -41.20 -8.54 -10.12
N LEU A 767 -42.35 -9.12 -10.48
CA LEU A 767 -43.57 -8.98 -9.69
C LEU A 767 -43.37 -9.56 -8.29
N GLU A 768 -42.92 -10.81 -8.18
CA GLU A 768 -42.71 -11.47 -6.87
C GLU A 768 -41.65 -10.75 -6.03
N LEU A 769 -40.60 -10.20 -6.65
CA LEU A 769 -39.60 -9.39 -5.94
C LEU A 769 -40.20 -8.13 -5.30
N VAL A 770 -41.09 -7.44 -6.02
CA VAL A 770 -41.76 -6.23 -5.52
C VAL A 770 -42.84 -6.60 -4.50
N THR A 771 -43.62 -7.66 -4.75
CA THR A 771 -44.65 -8.16 -3.82
C THR A 771 -44.04 -8.55 -2.48
N HIS A 772 -43.00 -9.40 -2.47
CA HIS A 772 -42.37 -9.85 -1.24
C HIS A 772 -41.56 -8.76 -0.50
N TYR A 773 -41.25 -7.65 -1.15
CA TYR A 773 -40.68 -6.48 -0.48
C TYR A 773 -41.76 -5.62 0.18
N LEU A 774 -42.96 -5.58 -0.41
CA LEU A 774 -44.10 -4.83 0.11
C LEU A 774 -44.82 -5.52 1.26
N ASP A 775 -44.95 -6.85 1.17
CA ASP A 775 -45.45 -7.72 2.24
C ASP A 775 -44.51 -7.73 3.44
#